data_AF-A0A847P7G2-F1
#
_entry.id   AF-A0A847P7G2-F1
#
_cell.length_a   1.000
_cell.length_b   1.000
_cell.length_c   1.000
_cell.angle_alpha   90.00
_cell.angle_beta   90.00
_cell.angle_gamma   90.00
#
_symmetry.space_group_name_H-M   'P 1'
#
loop_
_entity.id
_entity.type
_entity.pdbx_description
1 polymer ?
#
loop_
_entity_poly.entity_id
_entity_poly.type
_entity_poly.pdbx_seq_one_letter_code
_entity_poly.pdbx_strand_id
1 'polypeptide(L)'
;MIWHNSAGREMTGFLVMILLGLSFGVELGTWFSEDYPQGGYAIAYGGRSAITIINDSDRKRGKVVKLEFDDKEYPGVEIGFGGETVDLKSARKSGALRFFIRGSQGGEQIIIGLMDHGNDGKNKCEVNAQSINFFKITDKWQQVIIPLISFSDEGERWYTELNGGEYARIDWSRIYNIKFSTKKEQNIGRSVDRIATVFIDDIEIIDHTADFAQPPFFSWRHLEDKTSGPLITEEDTSNLIFSFFGKGMGEKTSVYTYNGRTDFSAKDATDSSRLPVLVCYFDDAEWSGVTLFKAQKEPIDVSAYRETGGLEFKVKGASGGELFVIGLLDDESEGVDMKVQTRLPSRVYTRVNTEWQTVQVPFSDFTDVGKWWSSDGHYEALGYMDWTKLIEVRISTEKLANRLISENGKKPVRLYLSDIKLVKKMETFSMTRYWKEFKSDAPDILIDDFEDPRDTLRWYSSFCPYSSIKVYRDNNTDNNSKAIRIDYRIDKWGSSTCLIDTADTVKSNWSYHNALKFNFFSSEKAQTCMVMIVDGSNEAWFAHFEALNGWQEITVPFSEFRMYEFWQPENVQINRKMDMDKIRSYDFRSGIFGKTGTIMLDNVRLTNTYIPVVSKNEALRINQIGYFQNGIKRFIVTDSSVNDFAVIDEQGAVVRNGKLFPGSYWSLAGEYMKIGDFTDIKKSGRYQILIQETGEKEEIFIRENIYTDALNAAVKAFYYQRLSTELKKEHAGDWMRKSGIADTACSLHVSTGKTGVKNVSGGWMDAGDYGKYIVNAGISVGTMLSLYELYPDLIGDNLNIPESKNGKSDLLDEIRYELEWMKRMQDLDGGVFFKVGSLEWDGFSEMPEALKSVRYVMGKSTSSALNFSAVMAMAARIYKEDKEFSKDCLKRSIVAWKWAVNNPDIREPDEVGGTGAYEDSHFGDEFFWAACELFVTTGKGSFKKYIEQTASSYLCKNAANWYNVSNLGWFTLIKHFDVQKYPFISEGSRSVIALADRFVKAIDSNPCRIPVEDFIWGSNSVLLNHAVVMCYAYYLTRQDKYLESVIETVDYVFGKNATGFCFVTGLGKRSPLQPHHRIMAADGVEAPFPGFLVGGPNADRQDEISGEPGVNYPDKEPAKAYIDRMAAYACNEVAINWNAALVFVLGFLCANAE
;
A
#
# COMPACT_ATOMS: atom_id res chain seq x y z
N MET A 1 -25.96 -2.48 36.49
CA MET A 1 -27.25 -2.24 37.16
C MET A 1 -27.24 -3.04 38.46
N ILE A 2 -27.19 -2.40 39.62
CA ILE A 2 -27.10 -3.05 40.94
C ILE A 2 -28.52 -3.22 41.48
N TRP A 3 -28.93 -4.43 41.86
CA TRP A 3 -30.21 -4.68 42.53
C TRP A 3 -30.00 -4.81 44.05
N HIS A 4 -30.72 -4.00 44.81
CA HIS A 4 -30.91 -4.14 46.26
C HIS A 4 -32.28 -4.74 46.52
N ASN A 5 -32.37 -5.65 47.50
CA ASN A 5 -33.66 -6.12 48.02
C ASN A 5 -33.87 -5.62 49.48
N SER A 6 -35.14 -5.46 49.85
CA SER A 6 -35.68 -4.63 50.92
C SER A 6 -35.47 -5.14 52.36
N ALA A 7 -34.34 -5.79 52.66
CA ALA A 7 -34.04 -6.26 54.02
C ALA A 7 -32.58 -6.06 54.48
N GLY A 8 -31.71 -5.40 53.70
CA GLY A 8 -30.42 -4.89 54.19
C GLY A 8 -29.45 -5.93 54.80
N ARG A 9 -29.39 -7.16 54.26
CA ARG A 9 -28.34 -8.14 54.61
C ARG A 9 -27.50 -8.49 53.37
N GLU A 10 -26.19 -8.38 53.50
CA GLU A 10 -25.21 -8.95 52.56
C GLU A 10 -25.39 -10.47 52.52
N MET A 11 -25.59 -11.04 51.33
CA MET A 11 -25.46 -12.47 51.12
C MET A 11 -23.99 -12.80 50.89
N THR A 12 -23.42 -13.58 51.82
CA THR A 12 -22.12 -14.23 51.69
C THR A 12 -22.11 -15.20 50.50
N GLY A 13 -20.97 -15.26 49.81
CA GLY A 13 -20.77 -15.83 48.46
C GLY A 13 -20.96 -17.34 48.27
N PHE A 14 -21.84 -17.99 49.02
CA PHE A 14 -22.12 -19.43 48.88
C PHE A 14 -23.24 -19.73 47.86
N LEU A 15 -24.14 -18.77 47.57
CA LEU A 15 -25.30 -19.00 46.70
C LEU A 15 -25.05 -18.72 45.20
N VAL A 16 -23.95 -18.04 44.85
CA VAL A 16 -23.61 -17.71 43.44
C VAL A 16 -22.95 -18.90 42.73
N MET A 17 -22.39 -19.88 43.45
CA MET A 17 -21.82 -21.08 42.83
C MET A 17 -22.88 -22.04 42.25
N ILE A 18 -24.12 -22.01 42.74
CA ILE A 18 -25.18 -22.93 42.29
C ILE A 18 -25.83 -22.46 40.97
N LEU A 19 -25.70 -21.18 40.60
CA LEU A 19 -26.25 -20.64 39.35
C LEU A 19 -25.28 -20.72 38.15
N LEU A 20 -24.03 -21.18 38.33
CA LEU A 20 -23.03 -21.31 37.27
C LEU A 20 -22.64 -22.76 36.92
N GLY A 21 -23.30 -23.78 37.47
CA GLY A 21 -23.09 -25.17 37.04
C GLY A 21 -21.64 -25.68 37.23
N LEU A 22 -20.92 -25.21 38.25
CA LEU A 22 -19.61 -25.76 38.59
C LEU A 22 -19.78 -27.14 39.25
N SER A 23 -19.80 -28.21 38.44
CA SER A 23 -19.52 -29.56 38.91
C SER A 23 -18.06 -29.64 39.37
N PHE A 24 -17.79 -30.28 40.50
CA PHE A 24 -16.43 -30.70 40.84
C PHE A 24 -15.97 -31.71 39.78
N GLY A 25 -15.14 -31.27 38.84
CA GLY A 25 -14.53 -32.14 37.85
C GLY A 25 -13.51 -33.07 38.49
N VAL A 26 -13.34 -34.27 37.93
CA VAL A 26 -12.29 -35.20 38.35
C VAL A 26 -11.00 -34.80 37.65
N GLU A 27 -9.90 -34.66 38.40
CA GLU A 27 -8.57 -34.37 37.85
C GLU A 27 -8.07 -35.58 37.04
N LEU A 28 -7.80 -35.37 35.75
CA LEU A 28 -7.27 -36.38 34.83
C LEU A 28 -5.74 -36.32 34.70
N GLY A 29 -5.14 -35.18 34.98
CA GLY A 29 -3.69 -35.01 35.02
C GLY A 29 -3.26 -33.60 35.41
N THR A 30 -2.11 -33.48 36.09
CA THR A 30 -1.53 -32.20 36.54
C THR A 30 -0.09 -32.07 36.07
N TRP A 31 0.21 -30.97 35.37
CA TRP A 31 1.55 -30.64 34.84
C TRP A 31 2.32 -29.71 35.77
N PHE A 32 1.63 -28.83 36.50
CA PHE A 32 2.25 -27.95 37.48
C PHE A 32 1.22 -27.51 38.52
N SER A 33 1.61 -27.42 39.79
CA SER A 33 0.78 -26.80 40.85
C SER A 33 1.62 -26.06 41.89
N GLU A 34 2.74 -26.62 42.30
CA GLU A 34 3.72 -25.99 43.20
C GLU A 34 5.15 -26.39 42.81
N ASP A 35 5.29 -27.63 42.34
CA ASP A 35 6.49 -28.15 41.68
C ASP A 35 6.04 -29.01 40.49
N TYR A 36 6.98 -29.37 39.62
CA TYR A 36 6.68 -30.38 38.61
C TYR A 36 6.39 -31.73 39.29
N PRO A 37 5.44 -32.53 38.76
CA PRO A 37 5.24 -33.89 39.25
C PRO A 37 6.54 -34.70 39.14
N GLN A 38 6.69 -35.76 39.95
CA GLN A 38 7.92 -36.58 39.96
C GLN A 38 8.26 -37.05 38.53
N GLY A 39 9.41 -36.64 37.99
CA GLY A 39 9.83 -36.95 36.61
C GLY A 39 9.47 -35.90 35.55
N GLY A 40 8.71 -34.86 35.91
CA GLY A 40 8.30 -33.78 35.02
C GLY A 40 9.46 -32.83 34.69
N TYR A 41 9.33 -32.11 33.58
CA TYR A 41 10.37 -31.22 33.06
C TYR A 41 9.75 -30.04 32.31
N ALA A 42 10.58 -29.03 32.01
CA ALA A 42 10.20 -28.01 31.06
C ALA A 42 11.38 -27.53 30.23
N ILE A 43 11.14 -27.14 28.97
CA ILE A 43 12.15 -26.71 28.00
C ILE A 43 11.65 -25.46 27.31
N ALA A 44 12.48 -24.42 27.26
CA ALA A 44 12.24 -23.20 26.48
C ALA A 44 13.13 -23.18 25.23
N TYR A 45 12.62 -22.63 24.13
CA TYR A 45 13.36 -22.44 22.88
C TYR A 45 12.92 -21.16 22.16
N GLY A 46 13.75 -20.74 21.19
CA GLY A 46 13.61 -19.49 20.45
C GLY A 46 14.24 -18.32 21.20
N GLY A 47 15.29 -17.73 20.62
CA GLY A 47 15.98 -16.54 21.12
C GLY A 47 16.31 -16.60 22.62
N ARG A 48 15.97 -15.53 23.35
CA ARG A 48 16.16 -15.39 24.80
C ARG A 48 15.00 -15.93 25.63
N SER A 49 14.19 -16.83 25.09
CA SER A 49 13.05 -17.38 25.81
C SER A 49 13.50 -18.20 27.02
N ALA A 50 12.75 -18.09 28.11
CA ALA A 50 13.12 -18.69 29.38
C ALA A 50 11.90 -19.19 30.14
N ILE A 51 12.15 -20.21 30.97
CA ILE A 51 11.19 -20.71 31.97
C ILE A 51 11.86 -20.73 33.34
N THR A 52 11.21 -20.16 34.34
CA THR A 52 11.69 -20.17 35.72
C THR A 52 10.53 -20.39 36.70
N ILE A 53 10.78 -21.14 37.78
CA ILE A 53 9.84 -21.21 38.90
C ILE A 53 10.22 -20.10 39.88
N ILE A 54 9.27 -19.21 40.17
CA ILE A 54 9.46 -18.10 41.10
C ILE A 54 8.42 -18.12 42.21
N ASN A 55 8.67 -17.38 43.28
CA ASN A 55 7.63 -17.09 44.26
C ASN A 55 6.82 -15.86 43.84
N ASP A 56 5.49 -15.96 43.89
CA ASP A 56 4.56 -14.86 43.64
C ASP A 56 3.62 -14.70 44.85
N SER A 57 3.76 -13.58 45.56
CA SER A 57 2.99 -13.29 46.78
C SER A 57 1.50 -13.10 46.53
N ASP A 58 1.10 -12.84 45.28
CA ASP A 58 -0.30 -12.60 44.91
C ASP A 58 -1.06 -13.91 44.62
N ARG A 59 -0.37 -15.07 44.67
CA ARG A 59 -0.95 -16.40 44.50
C ARG A 59 -0.95 -17.19 45.80
N LYS A 60 -2.06 -17.88 46.10
CA LYS A 60 -2.33 -18.52 47.41
C LYS A 60 -1.31 -19.59 47.85
N ARG A 61 -0.67 -20.28 46.91
CA ARG A 61 0.22 -21.42 47.21
C ARG A 61 1.71 -21.05 47.09
N GLY A 62 2.03 -19.97 46.38
CA GLY A 62 3.28 -19.22 46.50
C GLY A 62 4.26 -19.45 45.37
N LYS A 63 4.28 -20.61 44.69
CA LYS A 63 5.16 -20.87 43.54
C LYS A 63 4.41 -20.84 42.21
N VAL A 64 5.00 -20.19 41.20
CA VAL A 64 4.40 -20.07 39.86
C VAL A 64 5.46 -20.23 38.77
N VAL A 65 5.03 -20.62 37.57
CA VAL A 65 5.90 -20.69 36.38
C VAL A 65 5.90 -19.34 35.68
N LYS A 66 7.06 -18.69 35.62
CA LYS A 66 7.31 -17.50 34.80
C LYS A 66 7.81 -17.95 33.43
N LEU A 67 7.07 -17.61 32.39
CA LEU A 67 7.41 -17.84 30.98
C LEU A 67 7.81 -16.52 30.33
N GLU A 68 8.93 -16.53 29.63
CA GLU A 68 9.46 -15.41 28.87
C GLU A 68 9.61 -15.84 27.40
N PHE A 69 8.98 -15.12 26.48
CA PHE A 69 8.96 -15.41 25.05
C PHE A 69 9.70 -14.31 24.28
N ASP A 70 10.76 -14.66 23.55
CA ASP A 70 11.46 -13.72 22.66
C ASP A 70 10.68 -13.53 21.36
N ASP A 71 9.93 -12.44 21.30
CA ASP A 71 8.97 -12.13 20.24
C ASP A 71 9.65 -11.81 18.89
N LYS A 72 10.99 -11.79 18.84
CA LYS A 72 11.79 -11.69 17.61
C LYS A 72 11.86 -13.00 16.83
N GLU A 73 11.55 -14.13 17.47
CA GLU A 73 11.56 -15.46 16.85
C GLU A 73 10.17 -16.12 16.97
N TYR A 74 10.08 -17.44 16.76
CA TYR A 74 8.90 -18.25 17.08
C TYR A 74 9.13 -19.01 18.40
N PRO A 75 9.03 -18.34 19.56
CA PRO A 75 9.43 -18.92 20.83
C PRO A 75 8.38 -19.88 21.38
N GLY A 76 8.84 -20.84 22.20
CA GLY A 76 7.97 -21.79 22.86
C GLY A 76 8.55 -22.32 24.15
N VAL A 77 7.64 -22.71 25.06
CA VAL A 77 7.94 -23.41 26.29
C VAL A 77 7.07 -24.66 26.38
N GLU A 78 7.72 -25.82 26.44
CA GLU A 78 7.08 -27.11 26.66
C GLU A 78 7.19 -27.49 28.14
N ILE A 79 6.10 -27.95 28.72
CA ILE A 79 6.05 -28.51 30.07
C ILE A 79 5.56 -29.96 29.94
N GLY A 80 6.38 -30.90 30.39
CA GLY A 80 6.14 -32.33 30.30
C GLY A 80 5.60 -32.94 31.59
N PHE A 81 4.74 -33.93 31.42
CA PHE A 81 4.21 -34.74 32.50
C PHE A 81 5.28 -35.72 33.02
N GLY A 82 5.35 -35.94 34.34
CA GLY A 82 6.39 -36.79 34.95
C GLY A 82 6.22 -38.31 34.81
N GLY A 83 5.55 -38.80 33.77
CA GLY A 83 5.23 -40.22 33.57
C GLY A 83 4.87 -40.57 32.11
N GLU A 84 4.35 -41.78 31.83
CA GLU A 84 4.19 -42.32 30.46
C GLU A 84 3.33 -41.43 29.53
N THR A 85 2.02 -41.25 29.79
CA THR A 85 1.08 -40.37 29.04
C THR A 85 -0.27 -40.25 29.75
N VAL A 86 -1.12 -39.29 29.37
CA VAL A 86 -2.52 -39.16 29.82
C VAL A 86 -3.49 -39.52 28.69
N ASP A 87 -4.41 -40.45 28.95
CA ASP A 87 -5.51 -40.79 28.02
C ASP A 87 -6.68 -39.81 28.19
N LEU A 88 -6.88 -38.97 27.18
CA LEU A 88 -7.95 -37.97 27.13
C LEU A 88 -9.02 -38.32 26.11
N LYS A 89 -8.97 -39.51 25.50
CA LYS A 89 -9.85 -39.89 24.39
C LYS A 89 -11.32 -39.89 24.78
N SER A 90 -11.65 -40.43 25.95
CA SER A 90 -13.01 -40.45 26.49
C SER A 90 -13.49 -39.08 26.99
N ALA A 91 -12.56 -38.21 27.40
CA ALA A 91 -12.84 -36.89 27.95
C ALA A 91 -12.86 -35.77 26.89
N ARG A 92 -12.78 -36.08 25.58
CA ARG A 92 -12.76 -35.06 24.51
C ARG A 92 -13.90 -34.05 24.59
N LYS A 93 -15.10 -34.50 24.99
CA LYS A 93 -16.32 -33.67 25.02
C LYS A 93 -16.58 -33.02 26.38
N SER A 94 -16.16 -33.67 27.45
CA SER A 94 -16.46 -33.30 28.83
C SER A 94 -15.26 -32.73 29.59
N GLY A 95 -14.06 -32.89 29.07
CA GLY A 95 -12.81 -32.44 29.67
C GLY A 95 -12.37 -31.04 29.26
N ALA A 96 -11.56 -30.41 30.10
CA ALA A 96 -10.96 -29.11 29.84
C ALA A 96 -9.55 -28.98 30.44
N LEU A 97 -8.70 -28.21 29.78
CA LEU A 97 -7.46 -27.69 30.32
C LEU A 97 -7.78 -26.50 31.23
N ARG A 98 -7.33 -26.56 32.48
CA ARG A 98 -7.54 -25.53 33.51
C ARG A 98 -6.18 -25.04 34.02
N PHE A 99 -6.04 -23.74 34.16
CA PHE A 99 -4.88 -23.11 34.78
C PHE A 99 -5.20 -21.69 35.23
N PHE A 100 -4.34 -21.11 36.06
CA PHE A 100 -4.33 -19.69 36.35
C PHE A 100 -3.27 -19.00 35.52
N ILE A 101 -3.56 -17.79 35.04
CA ILE A 101 -2.61 -16.99 34.27
C ILE A 101 -2.71 -15.51 34.63
N ARG A 102 -1.59 -14.80 34.56
CA ARG A 102 -1.53 -13.35 34.42
C ARG A 102 -0.37 -12.94 33.52
N GLY A 103 -0.53 -11.80 32.87
CA GLY A 103 0.52 -11.11 32.16
C GLY A 103 1.40 -10.30 33.10
N SER A 104 2.57 -9.93 32.62
CA SER A 104 3.42 -8.92 33.26
C SER A 104 2.84 -7.51 33.11
N GLN A 105 2.16 -7.24 32.00
CA GLN A 105 1.54 -5.95 31.68
C GLN A 105 0.05 -6.06 31.32
N GLY A 106 -0.42 -7.27 30.97
CA GLY A 106 -1.76 -7.48 30.46
C GLY A 106 -1.86 -7.15 28.97
N GLY A 107 -2.66 -7.95 28.24
CA GLY A 107 -2.81 -7.86 26.79
C GLY A 107 -1.82 -8.72 26.00
N GLU A 108 -0.94 -9.47 26.67
CA GLU A 108 -0.13 -10.51 26.03
C GLU A 108 -1.02 -11.55 25.33
N GLN A 109 -0.53 -12.11 24.24
CA GLN A 109 -1.17 -13.15 23.45
C GLN A 109 -0.24 -14.35 23.36
N ILE A 110 -0.79 -15.53 23.66
CA ILE A 110 -0.06 -16.79 23.61
C ILE A 110 -0.88 -17.84 22.85
N ILE A 111 -0.19 -18.83 22.33
CA ILE A 111 -0.75 -20.04 21.75
C ILE A 111 -0.55 -21.16 22.77
N ILE A 112 -1.59 -21.95 22.99
CA ILE A 112 -1.58 -23.06 23.93
C ILE A 112 -1.71 -24.34 23.10
N GLY A 113 -0.73 -25.22 23.22
CA GLY A 113 -0.65 -26.48 22.48
C GLY A 113 -0.78 -27.68 23.40
N LEU A 114 -1.46 -28.72 22.93
CA LEU A 114 -1.39 -30.07 23.49
C LEU A 114 -0.58 -30.96 22.56
N MET A 115 0.30 -31.77 23.13
CA MET A 115 1.18 -32.66 22.36
C MET A 115 1.00 -34.11 22.78
N ASP A 116 0.94 -35.01 21.81
CA ASP A 116 1.05 -36.45 22.09
C ASP A 116 2.51 -36.89 22.32
N HIS A 117 2.68 -38.16 22.69
CA HIS A 117 3.98 -38.78 22.91
C HIS A 117 4.71 -39.18 21.61
N GLY A 118 4.06 -39.06 20.45
CA GLY A 118 4.53 -39.62 19.19
C GLY A 118 4.58 -41.16 19.19
N ASN A 119 4.61 -41.77 17.99
CA ASN A 119 4.64 -43.23 17.84
C ASN A 119 5.97 -43.86 18.31
N ASP A 120 7.06 -43.10 18.34
CA ASP A 120 8.42 -43.51 18.68
C ASP A 120 9.05 -42.73 19.86
N GLY A 121 8.28 -41.86 20.52
CA GLY A 121 8.77 -41.01 21.61
C GLY A 121 9.52 -39.74 21.16
N LYS A 122 9.64 -39.48 19.85
CA LYS A 122 10.38 -38.33 19.29
C LYS A 122 9.51 -37.43 18.42
N ASN A 123 8.62 -38.01 17.63
CA ASN A 123 7.84 -37.31 16.61
C ASN A 123 6.44 -36.96 17.11
N LYS A 124 6.38 -36.01 18.04
CA LYS A 124 5.15 -35.56 18.72
C LYS A 124 4.27 -34.73 17.77
N CYS A 125 2.96 -34.95 17.82
CA CYS A 125 1.98 -34.11 17.14
C CYS A 125 1.41 -33.06 18.11
N GLU A 126 1.39 -31.79 17.70
CA GLU A 126 0.92 -30.61 18.44
C GLU A 126 -0.39 -30.08 17.84
N VAL A 127 -1.40 -29.91 18.70
CA VAL A 127 -2.67 -29.23 18.34
C VAL A 127 -2.83 -27.96 19.16
N ASN A 128 -3.21 -26.87 18.51
CA ASN A 128 -3.12 -25.52 19.06
C ASN A 128 -4.46 -24.82 19.27
N ALA A 129 -4.53 -24.02 20.32
CA ALA A 129 -5.62 -23.12 20.67
C ALA A 129 -5.05 -21.72 20.98
N GLN A 130 -5.51 -20.68 20.25
CA GLN A 130 -5.03 -19.31 20.49
C GLN A 130 -5.74 -18.66 21.68
N SER A 131 -4.99 -18.05 22.60
CA SER A 131 -5.54 -17.51 23.85
C SER A 131 -6.64 -16.47 23.61
N ILE A 132 -6.48 -15.59 22.62
CA ILE A 132 -7.42 -14.50 22.31
C ILE A 132 -8.84 -14.99 21.97
N ASN A 133 -8.98 -16.24 21.53
CA ASN A 133 -10.28 -16.84 21.21
C ASN A 133 -11.05 -17.27 22.46
N PHE A 134 -10.40 -17.35 23.62
CA PHE A 134 -10.98 -17.86 24.87
C PHE A 134 -10.95 -16.83 25.99
N PHE A 135 -9.87 -16.05 26.11
CA PHE A 135 -9.69 -15.05 27.15
C PHE A 135 -8.66 -13.98 26.76
N LYS A 136 -8.78 -12.79 27.34
CA LYS A 136 -7.75 -11.75 27.28
C LYS A 136 -6.83 -11.90 28.48
N ILE A 137 -5.51 -11.96 28.28
CA ILE A 137 -4.56 -11.96 29.40
C ILE A 137 -4.61 -10.58 30.08
N THR A 138 -4.71 -10.56 31.41
CA THR A 138 -4.67 -9.33 32.22
C THR A 138 -3.46 -9.34 33.12
N ASP A 139 -3.10 -8.19 33.68
CA ASP A 139 -2.05 -8.07 34.71
C ASP A 139 -2.44 -8.71 36.06
N LYS A 140 -3.69 -9.18 36.20
CA LYS A 140 -4.21 -9.87 37.38
C LYS A 140 -4.39 -11.37 37.13
N TRP A 141 -4.19 -12.15 38.19
CA TRP A 141 -4.48 -13.59 38.18
C TRP A 141 -5.94 -13.86 37.83
N GLN A 142 -6.14 -14.64 36.77
CA GLN A 142 -7.44 -15.14 36.35
C GLN A 142 -7.37 -16.64 36.12
N GLN A 143 -8.49 -17.32 36.35
CA GLN A 143 -8.63 -18.73 36.01
C GLN A 143 -9.07 -18.86 34.57
N VAL A 144 -8.43 -19.76 33.84
CA VAL A 144 -8.72 -20.09 32.46
C VAL A 144 -9.17 -21.54 32.40
N ILE A 145 -10.21 -21.79 31.60
CA ILE A 145 -10.73 -23.12 31.30
C ILE A 145 -10.89 -23.19 29.77
N ILE A 146 -10.13 -24.07 29.13
CA ILE A 146 -10.19 -24.33 27.68
C ILE A 146 -10.76 -25.74 27.48
N PRO A 147 -11.99 -25.88 26.99
CA PRO A 147 -12.58 -27.18 26.68
C PRO A 147 -11.69 -27.96 25.72
N LEU A 148 -11.45 -29.25 25.98
CA LEU A 148 -10.59 -30.09 25.13
C LEU A 148 -11.10 -30.10 23.69
N ILE A 149 -12.42 -30.10 23.48
CA ILE A 149 -13.06 -30.03 22.15
C ILE A 149 -12.62 -28.82 21.31
N SER A 150 -12.03 -27.79 21.92
CA SER A 150 -11.51 -26.60 21.23
C SER A 150 -10.16 -26.83 20.53
N PHE A 151 -9.49 -27.94 20.84
CA PHE A 151 -8.28 -28.39 20.15
C PHE A 151 -8.67 -29.36 19.01
N SER A 152 -8.04 -29.19 17.84
CA SER A 152 -8.27 -30.01 16.66
C SER A 152 -7.79 -31.47 16.85
N ASP A 153 -8.28 -32.39 16.01
CA ASP A 153 -7.77 -33.77 15.97
C ASP A 153 -6.56 -33.94 15.01
N GLU A 154 -6.19 -32.86 14.33
CA GLU A 154 -5.07 -32.77 13.39
C GLU A 154 -4.20 -31.55 13.76
N GLY A 155 -2.89 -31.67 13.59
CA GLY A 155 -1.90 -30.72 14.10
C GLY A 155 -0.53 -30.89 13.45
N GLU A 156 0.45 -30.12 13.90
CA GLU A 156 1.81 -30.17 13.36
C GLU A 156 2.64 -31.23 14.09
N ARG A 157 3.31 -32.09 13.35
CA ARG A 157 4.29 -33.04 13.86
C ARG A 157 5.68 -32.63 13.41
N TRP A 158 6.53 -32.26 14.36
CA TRP A 158 7.89 -31.83 14.07
C TRP A 158 8.88 -33.00 14.09
N TYR A 159 9.73 -33.08 13.07
CA TYR A 159 10.82 -34.05 12.95
C TYR A 159 12.15 -33.35 13.21
N THR A 160 12.73 -33.61 14.38
CA THR A 160 14.00 -32.98 14.81
C THR A 160 15.14 -33.27 13.82
N GLU A 161 15.22 -34.50 13.33
CA GLU A 161 16.24 -34.96 12.38
C GLU A 161 16.09 -34.40 10.96
N LEU A 162 14.88 -33.95 10.59
CA LEU A 162 14.62 -33.35 9.28
C LEU A 162 14.60 -31.82 9.32
N ASN A 163 14.67 -31.23 10.52
CA ASN A 163 14.46 -29.80 10.77
C ASN A 163 13.20 -29.27 10.06
N GLY A 164 12.11 -30.02 10.15
CA GLY A 164 10.86 -29.71 9.46
C GLY A 164 9.68 -30.49 10.02
N GLY A 165 8.46 -30.04 9.74
CA GLY A 165 7.23 -30.66 10.25
C GLY A 165 6.34 -31.25 9.16
N GLU A 166 5.59 -32.30 9.48
CA GLU A 166 4.44 -32.73 8.69
C GLU A 166 3.13 -32.37 9.41
N TYR A 167 2.01 -32.42 8.70
CA TYR A 167 0.70 -32.32 9.33
C TYR A 167 0.17 -33.73 9.64
N ALA A 168 -0.22 -34.00 10.89
CA ALA A 168 -0.57 -35.34 11.36
C ALA A 168 -1.78 -35.33 12.31
N ARG A 169 -2.36 -36.51 12.57
CA ARG A 169 -3.38 -36.70 13.61
C ARG A 169 -2.73 -36.87 14.97
N ILE A 170 -3.30 -36.21 15.98
CA ILE A 170 -2.87 -36.35 17.37
C ILE A 170 -3.44 -37.63 18.00
N ASP A 171 -2.62 -38.36 18.74
CA ASP A 171 -3.08 -39.48 19.56
C ASP A 171 -3.57 -39.00 20.94
N TRP A 172 -4.87 -38.74 21.03
CA TRP A 172 -5.53 -38.33 22.27
C TRP A 172 -5.46 -39.33 23.42
N SER A 173 -5.10 -40.59 23.17
CA SER A 173 -4.88 -41.57 24.24
C SER A 173 -3.51 -41.46 24.91
N ARG A 174 -2.63 -40.62 24.34
CA ARG A 174 -1.21 -40.55 24.66
C ARG A 174 -0.71 -39.11 24.79
N ILE A 175 -1.48 -38.22 25.42
CA ILE A 175 -1.09 -36.82 25.62
C ILE A 175 0.05 -36.73 26.65
N TYR A 176 1.09 -35.99 26.32
CA TYR A 176 2.36 -35.99 27.05
C TYR A 176 2.81 -34.59 27.51
N ASN A 177 2.78 -33.60 26.62
CA ASN A 177 3.22 -32.23 26.92
C ASN A 177 2.09 -31.21 26.72
N ILE A 178 2.17 -30.14 27.48
CA ILE A 178 1.53 -28.86 27.16
C ILE A 178 2.60 -27.89 26.67
N LYS A 179 2.27 -27.09 25.67
CA LYS A 179 3.13 -26.05 25.12
C LYS A 179 2.46 -24.69 25.26
N PHE A 180 3.25 -23.69 25.62
CA PHE A 180 2.89 -22.29 25.51
C PHE A 180 3.86 -21.64 24.54
N SER A 181 3.38 -20.91 23.55
CA SER A 181 4.21 -20.28 22.52
C SER A 181 3.65 -18.94 22.08
N THR A 182 4.43 -18.20 21.29
CA THR A 182 3.94 -17.00 20.58
C THR A 182 4.40 -17.07 19.13
N LYS A 183 3.72 -16.34 18.22
CA LYS A 183 4.27 -16.07 16.89
C LYS A 183 5.30 -14.94 16.99
N LYS A 184 6.20 -14.87 16.01
CA LYS A 184 7.02 -13.68 15.78
C LYS A 184 6.11 -12.45 15.71
N GLU A 185 6.47 -11.38 16.41
CA GLU A 185 5.74 -10.10 16.47
C GLU A 185 4.34 -10.14 17.11
N GLN A 186 3.90 -11.28 17.63
CA GLN A 186 2.55 -11.41 18.20
C GLN A 186 2.33 -10.49 19.41
N ASN A 187 3.40 -10.18 20.14
CA ASN A 187 3.40 -9.35 21.34
C ASN A 187 4.19 -8.05 21.15
N ILE A 188 4.33 -7.59 19.92
CA ILE A 188 5.04 -6.35 19.62
C ILE A 188 4.44 -5.16 20.39
N GLY A 189 5.30 -4.24 20.82
CA GLY A 189 4.93 -3.07 21.63
C GLY A 189 4.62 -3.35 23.11
N ARG A 190 4.60 -4.63 23.55
CA ARG A 190 4.35 -5.00 24.95
C ARG A 190 5.62 -5.00 25.83
N SER A 191 6.80 -4.98 25.23
CA SER A 191 8.07 -4.96 25.98
C SER A 191 9.16 -4.27 25.16
N VAL A 192 9.93 -3.41 25.81
CA VAL A 192 11.07 -2.69 25.19
C VAL A 192 12.11 -3.67 24.65
N ASP A 193 12.30 -4.79 25.33
CA ASP A 193 13.25 -5.82 24.93
C ASP A 193 12.64 -6.86 24.00
N ARG A 194 11.37 -6.71 23.60
CA ARG A 194 10.57 -7.70 22.85
C ARG A 194 10.49 -9.06 23.54
N ILE A 195 10.45 -9.07 24.87
CA ILE A 195 10.20 -10.27 25.67
C ILE A 195 8.79 -10.20 26.26
N ALA A 196 7.89 -11.07 25.81
CA ALA A 196 6.56 -11.20 26.39
C ALA A 196 6.61 -12.13 27.60
N THR A 197 6.12 -11.66 28.75
CA THR A 197 6.22 -12.38 30.01
C THR A 197 4.85 -12.71 30.58
N VAL A 198 4.60 -13.99 30.85
CA VAL A 198 3.38 -14.47 31.51
C VAL A 198 3.73 -15.36 32.70
N PHE A 199 2.83 -15.37 33.68
CA PHE A 199 2.92 -16.20 34.88
C PHE A 199 1.77 -17.18 34.89
N ILE A 200 2.07 -18.46 35.11
CA ILE A 200 1.10 -19.56 35.05
C ILE A 200 1.17 -20.40 36.31
N ASP A 201 0.02 -20.87 36.79
CA ASP A 201 -0.09 -21.73 37.97
C ASP A 201 -1.24 -22.76 37.82
N ASP A 202 -1.20 -23.84 38.61
CA ASP A 202 -2.18 -24.95 38.65
C ASP A 202 -2.59 -25.46 37.25
N ILE A 203 -1.62 -25.91 36.44
CA ILE A 203 -1.83 -26.45 35.10
C ILE A 203 -2.33 -27.89 35.20
N GLU A 204 -3.60 -28.12 34.88
CA GLU A 204 -4.27 -29.41 35.05
C GLU A 204 -5.34 -29.65 33.98
N ILE A 205 -5.65 -30.92 33.72
CA ILE A 205 -6.79 -31.33 32.90
C ILE A 205 -7.84 -31.93 33.82
N ILE A 206 -9.07 -31.46 33.68
CA ILE A 206 -10.21 -31.91 34.46
C ILE A 206 -11.30 -32.49 33.55
N ASP A 207 -12.05 -33.45 34.06
CA ASP A 207 -13.25 -33.99 33.42
C ASP A 207 -14.51 -33.51 34.14
N HIS A 208 -15.42 -32.84 33.43
CA HIS A 208 -16.71 -32.46 33.97
C HIS A 208 -17.72 -33.60 33.82
N THR A 209 -18.72 -33.67 34.68
CA THR A 209 -19.79 -34.69 34.57
C THR A 209 -20.74 -34.46 33.38
N ALA A 210 -20.57 -33.39 32.61
CA ALA A 210 -21.39 -33.00 31.47
C ALA A 210 -20.54 -32.45 30.31
N ASP A 211 -20.99 -32.67 29.08
CA ASP A 211 -20.33 -32.16 27.87
C ASP A 211 -20.28 -30.62 27.86
N PHE A 212 -19.16 -30.07 27.40
CA PHE A 212 -19.05 -28.65 27.11
C PHE A 212 -19.92 -28.28 25.90
N ALA A 213 -20.57 -27.12 25.96
CA ALA A 213 -21.17 -26.53 24.77
C ALA A 213 -20.10 -26.26 23.70
N GLN A 214 -20.50 -26.31 22.43
CA GLN A 214 -19.62 -25.95 21.31
C GLN A 214 -19.08 -24.52 21.53
N PRO A 215 -17.76 -24.29 21.40
CA PRO A 215 -17.16 -22.99 21.70
C PRO A 215 -17.62 -21.91 20.71
N PRO A 216 -17.66 -20.62 21.13
CA PRO A 216 -18.09 -19.51 20.28
C PRO A 216 -17.14 -19.22 19.10
N PHE A 217 -15.89 -19.69 19.18
CA PHE A 217 -14.89 -19.60 18.12
C PHE A 217 -14.38 -21.00 17.78
N PHE A 218 -14.63 -21.41 16.54
CA PHE A 218 -14.24 -22.71 16.00
C PHE A 218 -13.43 -22.47 14.74
N SER A 219 -12.28 -23.13 14.59
CA SER A 219 -11.59 -23.12 13.29
C SER A 219 -12.54 -23.67 12.23
N TRP A 220 -12.50 -23.14 11.00
CA TRP A 220 -13.30 -23.74 9.93
C TRP A 220 -12.85 -25.14 9.54
N ARG A 221 -11.67 -25.57 10.00
CA ARG A 221 -11.16 -26.93 9.78
C ARG A 221 -12.12 -28.02 10.24
N HIS A 222 -12.91 -27.83 11.31
CA HIS A 222 -13.85 -28.86 11.72
C HIS A 222 -15.23 -28.83 11.04
N LEU A 223 -15.36 -28.10 9.93
CA LEU A 223 -16.43 -28.38 8.98
C LEU A 223 -16.20 -29.74 8.31
N GLU A 224 -17.17 -30.64 8.42
CA GLU A 224 -17.12 -31.95 7.75
C GLU A 224 -17.36 -31.81 6.24
N ASP A 225 -16.31 -31.53 5.46
CA ASP A 225 -16.42 -31.59 4.00
C ASP A 225 -16.40 -33.05 3.48
N LYS A 226 -17.39 -33.43 2.69
CA LYS A 226 -17.45 -34.72 2.01
C LYS A 226 -17.06 -34.52 0.54
N THR A 227 -15.77 -34.56 0.25
CA THR A 227 -15.25 -34.42 -1.12
C THR A 227 -14.28 -35.57 -1.45
N SER A 228 -14.34 -36.05 -2.69
CA SER A 228 -13.39 -37.03 -3.23
C SER A 228 -12.44 -36.35 -4.19
N GLY A 229 -11.15 -36.68 -4.12
CA GLY A 229 -10.17 -36.11 -5.03
C GLY A 229 -10.31 -36.56 -6.48
N PRO A 230 -9.57 -35.94 -7.40
CA PRO A 230 -9.65 -36.24 -8.82
C PRO A 230 -9.10 -37.64 -9.13
N LEU A 231 -9.50 -38.21 -10.27
CA LEU A 231 -8.92 -39.47 -10.74
C LEU A 231 -7.42 -39.31 -11.02
N ILE A 232 -6.66 -40.37 -10.73
CA ILE A 232 -5.24 -40.45 -11.09
C ILE A 232 -5.13 -40.58 -12.60
N THR A 233 -4.32 -39.72 -13.20
CA THR A 233 -3.90 -39.79 -14.61
C THR A 233 -2.44 -40.26 -14.67
N GLU A 234 -1.97 -40.79 -15.81
CA GLU A 234 -0.55 -41.15 -15.97
C GLU A 234 0.34 -39.94 -15.65
N GLU A 235 1.39 -40.17 -14.87
CA GLU A 235 2.25 -39.14 -14.31
C GLU A 235 3.57 -39.10 -15.10
N ASP A 236 3.79 -38.05 -15.90
CA ASP A 236 5.08 -37.83 -16.56
C ASP A 236 6.08 -37.21 -15.57
N THR A 237 6.76 -38.08 -14.83
CA THR A 237 7.78 -37.66 -13.86
C THR A 237 8.99 -36.98 -14.51
N SER A 238 9.18 -37.10 -15.83
CA SER A 238 10.31 -36.45 -16.52
C SER A 238 10.15 -34.92 -16.59
N ASN A 239 8.89 -34.46 -16.62
CA ASN A 239 8.51 -33.06 -16.66
C ASN A 239 8.40 -32.39 -15.27
N LEU A 240 8.43 -33.18 -14.19
CA LEU A 240 8.30 -32.66 -12.82
C LEU A 240 9.59 -31.95 -12.35
N ILE A 241 9.44 -30.78 -11.73
CA ILE A 241 10.49 -30.10 -10.95
C ILE A 241 10.32 -30.45 -9.48
N PHE A 242 9.14 -30.19 -8.91
CA PHE A 242 8.82 -30.45 -7.52
C PHE A 242 7.31 -30.61 -7.34
N SER A 243 6.87 -31.55 -6.49
CA SER A 243 5.46 -31.74 -6.14
C SER A 243 5.25 -31.33 -4.68
N PHE A 244 4.52 -30.24 -4.44
CA PHE A 244 4.13 -29.82 -3.10
C PHE A 244 3.01 -30.71 -2.53
N PHE A 245 2.08 -31.16 -3.38
CA PHE A 245 0.95 -31.99 -2.95
C PHE A 245 0.47 -32.90 -4.08
N GLY A 246 0.82 -34.19 -4.03
CA GLY A 246 0.50 -35.20 -5.07
C GLY A 246 -0.34 -36.34 -4.51
N LYS A 247 0.25 -37.52 -4.31
CA LYS A 247 -0.37 -38.67 -3.57
C LYS A 247 -0.45 -38.44 -2.04
N GLY A 248 0.00 -37.29 -1.59
CA GLY A 248 0.04 -36.80 -0.21
C GLY A 248 0.82 -35.48 -0.19
N MET A 249 1.20 -35.00 0.99
CA MET A 249 2.18 -33.90 1.07
C MET A 249 3.50 -34.33 0.42
N GLY A 250 4.10 -33.42 -0.34
CA GLY A 250 5.40 -33.63 -0.96
C GLY A 250 6.50 -33.90 0.07
N GLU A 251 7.58 -34.55 -0.35
CA GLU A 251 8.75 -34.73 0.51
C GLU A 251 9.23 -33.37 1.04
N LYS A 252 9.35 -33.24 2.37
CA LYS A 252 9.74 -31.99 3.05
C LYS A 252 8.79 -30.83 2.74
N THR A 253 7.51 -31.07 2.48
CA THR A 253 6.51 -29.99 2.35
C THR A 253 5.76 -29.80 3.66
N SER A 254 5.71 -28.56 4.11
CA SER A 254 4.94 -28.13 5.29
C SER A 254 3.91 -27.08 4.88
N VAL A 255 2.90 -26.86 5.71
CA VAL A 255 1.82 -25.92 5.42
C VAL A 255 1.59 -25.00 6.60
N TYR A 256 1.49 -23.70 6.35
CA TYR A 256 1.09 -22.70 7.33
C TYR A 256 -0.02 -21.80 6.78
N THR A 257 -0.75 -21.15 7.69
CA THR A 257 -1.80 -20.18 7.36
C THR A 257 -1.55 -18.85 8.02
N TYR A 258 -2.17 -17.79 7.48
CA TYR A 258 -2.14 -16.47 8.09
C TYR A 258 -3.54 -15.84 8.12
N ASN A 259 -3.75 -15.03 9.17
CA ASN A 259 -4.92 -14.21 9.49
C ASN A 259 -6.28 -14.91 9.65
N GLY A 260 -7.16 -14.24 10.40
CA GLY A 260 -8.56 -14.64 10.58
C GLY A 260 -8.74 -16.06 11.11
N ARG A 261 -9.84 -16.70 10.71
CA ARG A 261 -10.19 -18.11 10.98
C ARG A 261 -9.66 -19.07 9.92
N THR A 262 -8.69 -18.62 9.12
CA THR A 262 -8.15 -19.34 7.97
C THR A 262 -7.49 -20.65 8.39
N ASP A 263 -7.85 -21.73 7.70
CA ASP A 263 -7.29 -23.04 8.00
C ASP A 263 -7.27 -23.98 6.78
N PHE A 264 -6.72 -25.18 6.95
CA PHE A 264 -6.69 -26.21 5.89
C PHE A 264 -6.86 -27.63 6.42
N SER A 265 -7.25 -28.60 5.62
CA SER A 265 -7.22 -30.04 5.99
C SER A 265 -6.78 -30.87 4.80
N ALA A 266 -5.82 -31.78 5.02
CA ALA A 266 -5.41 -32.75 4.01
C ALA A 266 -6.24 -34.03 4.18
N LYS A 267 -6.99 -34.40 3.15
CA LYS A 267 -7.85 -35.59 3.14
C LYS A 267 -7.25 -36.66 2.25
N ASP A 268 -7.11 -37.86 2.80
CA ASP A 268 -6.67 -39.03 2.06
C ASP A 268 -7.57 -39.33 0.86
N ALA A 269 -7.01 -40.01 -0.13
CA ALA A 269 -7.78 -40.52 -1.25
C ALA A 269 -8.89 -41.46 -0.76
N THR A 270 -10.10 -41.31 -1.32
CA THR A 270 -11.23 -42.17 -0.95
C THR A 270 -11.04 -43.62 -1.40
N ASP A 271 -10.20 -43.85 -2.42
CA ASP A 271 -9.80 -45.15 -2.93
C ASP A 271 -8.49 -45.02 -3.76
N SER A 272 -7.90 -46.14 -4.17
CA SER A 272 -6.61 -46.19 -4.88
C SER A 272 -6.61 -45.58 -6.30
N SER A 273 -7.77 -45.22 -6.84
CA SER A 273 -7.90 -44.59 -8.18
C SER A 273 -7.94 -43.07 -8.13
N ARG A 274 -7.91 -42.46 -6.93
CA ARG A 274 -8.05 -41.01 -6.73
C ARG A 274 -6.85 -40.42 -6.00
N LEU A 275 -6.63 -39.13 -6.20
CA LEU A 275 -5.66 -38.33 -5.44
C LEU A 275 -6.27 -37.83 -4.12
N PRO A 276 -5.45 -37.52 -3.11
CA PRO A 276 -5.88 -36.80 -1.92
C PRO A 276 -6.29 -35.35 -2.22
N VAL A 277 -6.94 -34.71 -1.26
CA VAL A 277 -7.47 -33.34 -1.39
C VAL A 277 -6.95 -32.47 -0.26
N LEU A 278 -6.34 -31.34 -0.62
CA LEU A 278 -6.09 -30.24 0.29
C LEU A 278 -7.31 -29.33 0.30
N VAL A 279 -8.05 -29.34 1.41
CA VAL A 279 -9.18 -28.45 1.65
C VAL A 279 -8.66 -27.18 2.29
N CYS A 280 -8.90 -26.03 1.66
CA CYS A 280 -8.57 -24.72 2.21
C CYS A 280 -9.85 -24.00 2.65
N TYR A 281 -9.83 -23.41 3.85
CA TYR A 281 -10.91 -22.63 4.44
C TYR A 281 -10.41 -21.20 4.65
N PHE A 282 -10.82 -20.26 3.79
CA PHE A 282 -10.31 -18.88 3.83
C PHE A 282 -11.23 -17.91 4.56
N ASP A 283 -10.62 -16.94 5.26
CA ASP A 283 -11.34 -15.87 5.94
C ASP A 283 -11.50 -14.67 5.06
N ASP A 284 -12.67 -14.59 4.43
CA ASP A 284 -13.01 -13.52 3.51
C ASP A 284 -13.28 -12.19 4.23
N ALA A 285 -13.32 -12.15 5.58
CA ALA A 285 -13.34 -10.90 6.34
C ALA A 285 -11.96 -10.23 6.45
N GLU A 286 -10.89 -10.96 6.15
CA GLU A 286 -9.50 -10.54 6.28
C GLU A 286 -8.72 -10.89 4.99
N TRP A 287 -7.47 -10.45 4.87
CA TRP A 287 -6.55 -11.05 3.91
C TRP A 287 -6.06 -12.37 4.45
N SER A 288 -6.37 -13.48 3.76
CA SER A 288 -6.15 -14.82 4.27
C SER A 288 -5.49 -15.73 3.24
N GLY A 289 -4.69 -16.69 3.71
CA GLY A 289 -4.05 -17.64 2.80
C GLY A 289 -3.52 -18.92 3.46
N VAL A 290 -3.33 -19.92 2.60
CA VAL A 290 -2.72 -21.21 2.90
C VAL A 290 -1.46 -21.31 2.04
N THR A 291 -0.32 -21.54 2.69
CA THR A 291 0.99 -21.57 2.03
C THR A 291 1.62 -22.93 2.21
N LEU A 292 2.04 -23.55 1.10
CA LEU A 292 2.85 -24.76 1.07
C LEU A 292 4.31 -24.34 0.87
N PHE A 293 5.20 -24.79 1.74
CA PHE A 293 6.63 -24.45 1.66
C PHE A 293 7.53 -25.67 1.82
N LYS A 294 8.72 -25.61 1.24
CA LYS A 294 9.73 -26.67 1.35
C LYS A 294 10.58 -26.49 2.62
N ALA A 295 10.40 -27.37 3.61
CA ALA A 295 10.83 -27.26 5.00
C ALA A 295 12.35 -27.26 5.25
N GLN A 296 13.19 -27.61 4.27
CA GLN A 296 14.66 -27.68 4.45
C GLN A 296 15.46 -26.46 3.97
N LYS A 297 14.80 -25.35 3.60
CA LYS A 297 15.45 -24.14 3.05
C LYS A 297 16.39 -24.41 1.87
N GLU A 298 16.26 -25.55 1.21
CA GLU A 298 16.91 -25.81 -0.06
C GLU A 298 15.99 -25.24 -1.15
N PRO A 299 16.33 -24.12 -1.77
CA PRO A 299 15.43 -23.49 -2.71
C PRO A 299 15.30 -24.32 -3.99
N ILE A 300 14.22 -24.09 -4.73
CA ILE A 300 13.92 -24.73 -6.01
C ILE A 300 14.35 -23.77 -7.11
N ASP A 301 15.40 -24.13 -7.85
CA ASP A 301 15.82 -23.37 -9.02
C ASP A 301 14.87 -23.64 -10.19
N VAL A 302 14.07 -22.63 -10.53
CA VAL A 302 13.18 -22.63 -11.69
C VAL A 302 13.63 -21.66 -12.78
N SER A 303 14.78 -21.01 -12.61
CA SER A 303 15.28 -19.95 -13.51
C SER A 303 15.44 -20.45 -14.95
N ALA A 304 15.97 -21.66 -15.13
CA ALA A 304 16.14 -22.31 -16.43
C ALA A 304 14.81 -22.63 -17.14
N TYR A 305 13.70 -22.65 -16.40
CA TYR A 305 12.37 -22.98 -16.91
C TYR A 305 11.43 -21.78 -16.93
N ARG A 306 11.91 -20.54 -16.71
CA ARG A 306 11.07 -19.32 -16.71
C ARG A 306 10.18 -19.18 -17.92
N GLU A 307 10.69 -19.57 -19.09
CA GLU A 307 10.01 -19.40 -20.38
C GLU A 307 9.23 -20.66 -20.80
N THR A 308 9.44 -21.80 -20.15
CA THR A 308 8.90 -23.09 -20.58
C THR A 308 8.00 -23.75 -19.55
N GLY A 309 8.29 -23.58 -18.27
CA GLY A 309 7.64 -24.24 -17.15
C GLY A 309 6.56 -23.40 -16.46
N GLY A 310 6.04 -23.92 -15.35
CA GLY A 310 5.04 -23.23 -14.55
C GLY A 310 4.54 -24.02 -13.36
N LEU A 311 3.48 -23.50 -12.74
CA LEU A 311 2.74 -24.12 -11.64
C LEU A 311 1.49 -24.82 -12.18
N GLU A 312 1.39 -26.12 -11.95
CA GLU A 312 0.22 -26.94 -12.26
C GLU A 312 -0.47 -27.39 -10.97
N PHE A 313 -1.80 -27.32 -10.93
CA PHE A 313 -2.60 -27.88 -9.85
C PHE A 313 -4.01 -28.22 -10.32
N LYS A 314 -4.71 -29.09 -9.59
CA LYS A 314 -6.13 -29.37 -9.76
C LYS A 314 -6.93 -28.59 -8.72
N VAL A 315 -8.04 -27.99 -9.14
CA VAL A 315 -8.92 -27.20 -8.26
C VAL A 315 -10.38 -27.56 -8.45
N LYS A 316 -11.15 -27.42 -7.37
CA LYS A 316 -12.60 -27.52 -7.33
C LYS A 316 -13.16 -26.60 -6.24
N GLY A 317 -14.27 -25.92 -6.51
CA GLY A 317 -14.99 -25.09 -5.55
C GLY A 317 -16.06 -25.86 -4.77
N ALA A 318 -16.41 -25.37 -3.59
CA ALA A 318 -17.53 -25.90 -2.81
C ALA A 318 -18.90 -25.40 -3.33
N SER A 319 -18.94 -24.16 -3.82
CA SER A 319 -20.12 -23.48 -4.35
C SER A 319 -20.01 -23.25 -5.85
N GLY A 320 -18.78 -23.17 -6.39
CA GLY A 320 -18.51 -22.70 -7.74
C GLY A 320 -18.53 -21.17 -7.79
N GLY A 321 -17.57 -20.59 -8.49
CA GLY A 321 -17.35 -19.14 -8.58
C GLY A 321 -16.40 -18.57 -7.52
N GLU A 322 -15.75 -19.41 -6.71
CA GLU A 322 -14.73 -18.98 -5.76
C GLU A 322 -13.58 -18.25 -6.48
N LEU A 323 -13.18 -17.12 -5.93
CA LEU A 323 -12.07 -16.29 -6.38
C LEU A 323 -10.91 -16.43 -5.40
N PHE A 324 -9.73 -16.76 -5.92
CA PHE A 324 -8.48 -16.83 -5.17
C PHE A 324 -7.31 -16.19 -5.92
N VAL A 325 -6.18 -16.04 -5.24
CA VAL A 325 -4.92 -15.51 -5.75
C VAL A 325 -3.85 -16.61 -5.61
N ILE A 326 -2.98 -16.69 -6.62
CA ILE A 326 -1.91 -17.67 -6.76
C ILE A 326 -0.59 -16.91 -6.55
N GLY A 327 0.21 -17.33 -5.57
CA GLY A 327 1.48 -16.69 -5.22
C GLY A 327 2.67 -17.64 -5.26
N LEU A 328 3.82 -17.12 -5.69
CA LEU A 328 5.12 -17.77 -5.63
C LEU A 328 6.07 -16.91 -4.78
N LEU A 329 6.84 -17.53 -3.88
CA LEU A 329 7.76 -16.84 -2.97
C LEU A 329 9.16 -17.44 -2.98
N ASP A 330 10.19 -16.59 -2.95
CA ASP A 330 11.60 -16.99 -2.83
C ASP A 330 12.09 -17.14 -1.37
N ASP A 331 13.34 -17.62 -1.21
CA ASP A 331 13.97 -17.96 0.07
C ASP A 331 14.67 -16.76 0.79
N GLU A 332 14.72 -16.85 2.12
CA GLU A 332 15.13 -15.84 3.11
C GLU A 332 16.65 -15.54 3.20
N SER A 333 17.49 -16.12 2.34
CA SER A 333 18.90 -16.36 2.68
C SER A 333 19.93 -15.26 2.32
N GLU A 334 19.53 -14.05 1.91
CA GLU A 334 20.45 -12.93 1.67
C GLU A 334 20.65 -11.96 2.86
N GLY A 335 20.27 -12.37 4.07
CA GLY A 335 20.68 -11.70 5.31
C GLY A 335 19.82 -10.51 5.76
N VAL A 336 18.66 -10.32 5.12
CA VAL A 336 17.55 -9.46 5.58
C VAL A 336 16.29 -10.34 5.45
N ASP A 337 15.34 -10.27 6.39
CA ASP A 337 14.09 -11.06 6.41
C ASP A 337 13.16 -10.76 5.19
N MET A 338 13.62 -11.03 3.96
CA MET A 338 12.97 -10.66 2.70
C MET A 338 12.49 -11.92 1.97
N LYS A 339 11.19 -12.20 2.00
CA LYS A 339 10.52 -13.15 1.11
C LYS A 339 9.73 -12.41 0.06
N VAL A 340 10.24 -12.34 -1.15
CA VAL A 340 9.57 -11.64 -2.25
C VAL A 340 8.49 -12.54 -2.81
N GLN A 341 7.26 -12.03 -2.82
CA GLN A 341 6.09 -12.69 -3.40
C GLN A 341 5.70 -12.04 -4.72
N THR A 342 5.57 -12.85 -5.77
CA THR A 342 4.85 -12.50 -7.00
C THR A 342 3.50 -13.21 -7.04
N ARG A 343 2.44 -12.55 -7.53
CA ARG A 343 1.05 -13.06 -7.41
C ARG A 343 0.19 -12.79 -8.64
N LEU A 344 -0.76 -13.69 -8.89
CA LEU A 344 -1.68 -13.65 -10.03
C LEU A 344 -3.12 -14.03 -9.63
N PRO A 345 -4.15 -13.37 -10.18
CA PRO A 345 -5.54 -13.71 -9.89
C PRO A 345 -5.97 -15.00 -10.60
N SER A 346 -6.65 -15.90 -9.87
CA SER A 346 -7.11 -17.20 -10.39
C SER A 346 -8.07 -17.11 -11.58
N ARG A 347 -8.90 -16.06 -11.65
CA ARG A 347 -9.95 -15.90 -12.68
C ARG A 347 -9.43 -15.82 -14.12
N VAL A 348 -8.16 -15.50 -14.30
CA VAL A 348 -7.47 -15.54 -15.59
C VAL A 348 -7.21 -16.99 -16.02
N TYR A 349 -6.94 -17.86 -15.04
CA TYR A 349 -6.49 -19.24 -15.25
C TYR A 349 -7.57 -20.30 -15.08
N THR A 350 -8.67 -19.98 -14.40
CA THR A 350 -9.79 -20.88 -14.27
C THR A 350 -11.03 -20.14 -13.77
N ARG A 351 -12.20 -20.56 -14.26
CA ARG A 351 -13.47 -20.26 -13.59
C ARG A 351 -13.81 -21.46 -12.74
N VAL A 352 -13.57 -21.33 -11.44
CA VAL A 352 -13.80 -22.41 -10.47
C VAL A 352 -15.26 -22.84 -10.52
N ASN A 353 -15.48 -24.13 -10.68
CA ASN A 353 -16.81 -24.74 -10.57
C ASN A 353 -16.76 -25.92 -9.59
N THR A 354 -17.87 -26.66 -9.50
CA THR A 354 -18.02 -27.78 -8.56
C THR A 354 -17.40 -29.09 -9.08
N GLU A 355 -16.73 -29.08 -10.22
CA GLU A 355 -16.00 -30.20 -10.80
C GLU A 355 -14.48 -29.97 -10.73
N TRP A 356 -13.70 -31.05 -10.83
CA TRP A 356 -12.24 -30.95 -10.83
C TRP A 356 -11.74 -30.39 -12.16
N GLN A 357 -10.91 -29.34 -12.08
CA GLN A 357 -10.30 -28.68 -13.22
C GLN A 357 -8.79 -28.68 -13.04
N THR A 358 -8.04 -29.02 -14.10
CA THR A 358 -6.58 -28.80 -14.13
C THR A 358 -6.29 -27.35 -14.49
N VAL A 359 -5.44 -26.70 -13.71
CA VAL A 359 -5.00 -25.33 -13.89
C VAL A 359 -3.50 -25.34 -14.14
N GLN A 360 -3.08 -24.67 -15.21
CA GLN A 360 -1.68 -24.47 -15.55
C GLN A 360 -1.41 -22.96 -15.61
N VAL A 361 -0.41 -22.51 -14.84
CA VAL A 361 0.03 -21.12 -14.75
C VAL A 361 1.50 -21.04 -15.18
N PRO A 362 1.81 -20.48 -16.36
CA PRO A 362 3.18 -20.32 -16.83
C PRO A 362 4.00 -19.45 -15.88
N PHE A 363 5.29 -19.76 -15.68
CA PHE A 363 6.15 -18.88 -14.90
C PHE A 363 6.24 -17.48 -15.52
N SER A 364 6.32 -17.39 -16.86
CA SER A 364 6.46 -16.14 -17.62
C SER A 364 5.35 -15.11 -17.39
N ASP A 365 4.22 -15.54 -16.82
CA ASP A 365 3.12 -14.64 -16.49
C ASP A 365 3.31 -13.95 -15.12
N PHE A 366 4.12 -14.54 -14.23
CA PHE A 366 4.50 -13.92 -12.96
C PHE A 366 5.59 -12.85 -13.18
N THR A 367 5.43 -11.72 -12.50
CA THR A 367 6.36 -10.58 -12.57
C THR A 367 7.66 -10.87 -11.83
N ASP A 368 8.77 -10.33 -12.33
CA ASP A 368 10.09 -10.40 -11.67
C ASP A 368 10.21 -9.45 -10.46
N VAL A 369 9.30 -8.49 -10.36
CA VAL A 369 9.16 -7.60 -9.21
C VAL A 369 7.95 -8.06 -8.40
N GLY A 370 8.20 -8.43 -7.15
CA GLY A 370 7.19 -8.81 -6.19
C GLY A 370 7.26 -7.94 -4.94
N LYS A 371 6.59 -8.39 -3.88
CA LYS A 371 6.55 -7.68 -2.61
C LYS A 371 6.97 -8.58 -1.46
N TRP A 372 7.69 -8.05 -0.49
CA TRP A 372 8.02 -8.74 0.75
C TRP A 372 7.59 -7.90 1.94
N TRP A 373 7.30 -8.56 3.06
CA TRP A 373 6.88 -7.88 4.29
C TRP A 373 8.10 -7.46 5.13
N SER A 374 8.30 -6.16 5.31
CA SER A 374 9.32 -5.63 6.21
C SER A 374 8.84 -5.66 7.65
N SER A 375 9.39 -6.57 8.45
CA SER A 375 9.08 -6.71 9.88
C SER A 375 9.46 -5.47 10.70
N ASP A 376 10.60 -4.85 10.39
CA ASP A 376 11.09 -3.68 11.14
C ASP A 376 10.35 -2.39 10.76
N GLY A 377 9.79 -2.34 9.54
CA GLY A 377 9.07 -1.18 9.01
C GLY A 377 7.55 -1.31 9.01
N HIS A 378 6.99 -2.52 9.14
CA HIS A 378 5.57 -2.84 9.00
C HIS A 378 4.93 -2.37 7.68
N TYR A 379 5.63 -2.54 6.56
CA TYR A 379 5.10 -2.27 5.23
C TYR A 379 5.52 -3.36 4.24
N GLU A 380 4.76 -3.52 3.15
CA GLU A 380 5.21 -4.30 2.01
C GLU A 380 6.23 -3.48 1.22
N ALA A 381 7.48 -3.93 1.20
CA ALA A 381 8.52 -3.35 0.37
C ALA A 381 8.59 -4.11 -0.96
N LEU A 382 9.03 -3.42 -2.01
CA LEU A 382 9.37 -4.08 -3.26
C LEU A 382 10.58 -4.99 -3.09
N GLY A 383 10.56 -6.08 -3.83
CA GLY A 383 11.71 -6.95 -3.97
C GLY A 383 11.74 -7.56 -5.36
N TYR A 384 12.94 -7.95 -5.79
CA TYR A 384 13.11 -8.72 -7.01
C TYR A 384 13.03 -10.20 -6.67
N MET A 385 12.19 -10.93 -7.40
CA MET A 385 12.02 -12.36 -7.25
C MET A 385 13.31 -13.08 -7.69
N ASP A 386 13.95 -13.80 -6.79
CA ASP A 386 15.05 -14.69 -7.13
C ASP A 386 14.50 -16.05 -7.58
N TRP A 387 14.38 -16.21 -8.90
CA TRP A 387 13.89 -17.45 -9.51
C TRP A 387 14.81 -18.66 -9.35
N THR A 388 16.03 -18.48 -8.87
CA THR A 388 16.89 -19.60 -8.46
C THR A 388 16.53 -20.10 -7.06
N LYS A 389 15.71 -19.33 -6.33
CA LYS A 389 15.41 -19.54 -4.92
C LYS A 389 13.94 -19.73 -4.56
N LEU A 390 13.10 -20.23 -5.48
CA LEU A 390 11.69 -20.45 -5.19
C LEU A 390 11.49 -21.47 -4.05
N ILE A 391 10.69 -21.16 -3.03
CA ILE A 391 10.51 -22.05 -1.87
C ILE A 391 9.05 -22.25 -1.43
N GLU A 392 8.14 -21.33 -1.77
CA GLU A 392 6.73 -21.42 -1.37
C GLU A 392 5.75 -21.23 -2.53
N VAL A 393 4.62 -21.93 -2.44
CA VAL A 393 3.40 -21.70 -3.22
C VAL A 393 2.30 -21.29 -2.25
N ARG A 394 1.69 -20.13 -2.50
CA ARG A 394 0.64 -19.57 -1.67
C ARG A 394 -0.67 -19.50 -2.44
N ILE A 395 -1.75 -19.97 -1.82
CA ILE A 395 -3.12 -19.74 -2.29
C ILE A 395 -3.82 -18.86 -1.28
N SER A 396 -4.32 -17.71 -1.71
CA SER A 396 -4.93 -16.71 -0.83
C SER A 396 -6.24 -16.17 -1.36
N THR A 397 -7.02 -15.51 -0.51
CA THR A 397 -8.19 -14.71 -0.91
C THR A 397 -8.00 -13.28 -0.46
N GLU A 398 -8.38 -12.33 -1.33
CA GLU A 398 -8.44 -10.92 -0.98
C GLU A 398 -9.67 -10.66 -0.10
N LYS A 399 -9.58 -9.63 0.76
CA LYS A 399 -10.67 -9.25 1.66
C LYS A 399 -11.96 -9.00 0.89
N LEU A 400 -13.03 -9.70 1.26
CA LEU A 400 -14.38 -9.64 0.69
C LEU A 400 -14.48 -9.97 -0.82
N ALA A 401 -13.46 -10.58 -1.42
CA ALA A 401 -13.51 -11.00 -2.82
C ALA A 401 -14.63 -12.01 -3.09
N ASN A 402 -14.99 -12.81 -2.07
CA ASN A 402 -16.01 -13.84 -2.16
C ASN A 402 -17.26 -13.49 -1.36
N ARG A 403 -17.55 -12.22 -1.11
CA ARG A 403 -18.64 -11.76 -0.22
C ARG A 403 -20.02 -12.38 -0.45
N LEU A 404 -20.32 -12.79 -1.68
CA LEU A 404 -21.57 -13.48 -2.03
C LEU A 404 -21.58 -14.94 -1.56
N ILE A 405 -20.43 -15.61 -1.62
CA ILE A 405 -20.23 -17.00 -1.18
C ILE A 405 -20.03 -17.04 0.35
N SER A 406 -19.26 -16.10 0.90
CA SER A 406 -18.90 -16.02 2.32
C SER A 406 -19.97 -15.34 3.20
N GLU A 407 -21.02 -14.76 2.60
CA GLU A 407 -22.02 -13.92 3.27
C GLU A 407 -21.37 -12.75 4.05
N ASN A 408 -20.48 -12.02 3.38
CA ASN A 408 -19.62 -10.97 3.97
C ASN A 408 -18.74 -11.49 5.12
N GLY A 409 -18.01 -12.60 4.89
CA GLY A 409 -17.06 -13.16 5.86
C GLY A 409 -17.70 -13.90 7.04
N LYS A 410 -19.01 -14.14 7.02
CA LYS A 410 -19.70 -14.93 8.06
C LYS A 410 -19.45 -16.43 7.92
N LYS A 411 -19.14 -16.89 6.70
CA LYS A 411 -18.85 -18.27 6.33
C LYS A 411 -17.49 -18.37 5.62
N PRO A 412 -16.79 -19.52 5.71
CA PRO A 412 -15.54 -19.69 4.98
C PRO A 412 -15.76 -19.76 3.48
N VAL A 413 -14.77 -19.28 2.73
CA VAL A 413 -14.58 -19.67 1.34
C VAL A 413 -13.87 -21.01 1.34
N ARG A 414 -14.48 -22.03 0.73
CA ARG A 414 -13.94 -23.39 0.69
C ARG A 414 -13.43 -23.72 -0.71
N LEU A 415 -12.14 -24.03 -0.79
CA LEU A 415 -11.47 -24.40 -2.03
C LEU A 415 -10.81 -25.77 -1.86
N TYR A 416 -11.00 -26.66 -2.83
CA TYR A 416 -10.39 -27.98 -2.83
C TYR A 416 -9.26 -28.01 -3.87
N LEU A 417 -8.06 -28.38 -3.44
CA LEU A 417 -6.86 -28.45 -4.26
C LEU A 417 -6.29 -29.87 -4.27
N SER A 418 -5.65 -30.26 -5.36
CA SER A 418 -4.94 -31.54 -5.50
C SER A 418 -3.81 -31.39 -6.53
N ASP A 419 -2.83 -32.28 -6.53
CA ASP A 419 -1.77 -32.34 -7.56
C ASP A 419 -0.99 -31.02 -7.79
N ILE A 420 -0.64 -30.31 -6.71
CA ILE A 420 0.08 -29.02 -6.74
C ILE A 420 1.56 -29.26 -7.00
N LYS A 421 2.06 -28.84 -8.16
CA LYS A 421 3.43 -29.13 -8.63
C LYS A 421 4.00 -28.08 -9.57
N LEU A 422 5.32 -28.01 -9.60
CA LEU A 422 6.10 -27.22 -10.55
C LEU A 422 6.59 -28.13 -11.68
N VAL A 423 6.46 -27.67 -12.92
CA VAL A 423 6.81 -28.43 -14.12
C VAL A 423 7.81 -27.69 -15.02
N LYS A 424 8.67 -28.43 -15.72
CA LYS A 424 9.72 -27.89 -16.61
C LYS A 424 9.16 -27.34 -17.90
N LYS A 425 8.07 -27.94 -18.37
CA LYS A 425 7.40 -27.62 -19.62
C LYS A 425 5.89 -27.60 -19.42
N MET A 426 5.25 -26.54 -19.90
CA MET A 426 3.81 -26.44 -20.06
C MET A 426 3.44 -26.48 -21.54
N GLU A 427 2.27 -27.03 -21.84
CA GLU A 427 1.67 -26.96 -23.18
C GLU A 427 0.78 -25.72 -23.33
N THR A 428 0.47 -25.04 -22.22
CA THR A 428 -0.35 -23.82 -22.19
C THR A 428 0.41 -22.65 -22.82
N PHE A 429 -0.30 -21.86 -23.64
CA PHE A 429 0.19 -20.65 -24.27
C PHE A 429 0.44 -19.53 -23.24
N SER A 430 1.56 -18.78 -23.38
CA SER A 430 1.81 -17.55 -22.62
C SER A 430 1.81 -16.34 -23.54
N MET A 431 0.91 -15.41 -23.26
CA MET A 431 0.75 -14.17 -24.02
C MET A 431 1.99 -13.27 -23.93
N THR A 432 2.55 -13.16 -22.72
CA THR A 432 3.76 -12.38 -22.44
C THR A 432 4.93 -12.86 -23.29
N ARG A 433 5.15 -14.18 -23.32
CA ARG A 433 6.23 -14.78 -24.12
C ARG A 433 6.03 -14.55 -25.60
N TYR A 434 4.81 -14.77 -26.10
CA TYR A 434 4.49 -14.57 -27.51
C TYR A 434 4.83 -13.15 -27.98
N TRP A 435 4.36 -12.11 -27.27
CA TRP A 435 4.61 -10.73 -27.66
C TRP A 435 6.06 -10.27 -27.46
N LYS A 436 6.78 -10.86 -26.49
CA LYS A 436 8.22 -10.61 -26.30
C LYS A 436 9.06 -11.12 -27.49
N GLU A 437 8.67 -12.26 -28.06
CA GLU A 437 9.37 -12.86 -29.21
C GLU A 437 8.85 -12.34 -30.57
N PHE A 438 7.68 -11.69 -30.58
CA PHE A 438 7.04 -11.19 -31.79
C PHE A 438 7.92 -10.18 -32.52
N LYS A 439 8.20 -10.45 -33.80
CA LYS A 439 8.90 -9.55 -34.71
C LYS A 439 8.19 -9.54 -36.04
N SER A 440 7.93 -8.36 -36.56
CA SER A 440 7.34 -8.19 -37.88
C SER A 440 7.81 -6.89 -38.50
N ASP A 441 8.07 -6.93 -39.80
CA ASP A 441 8.37 -5.79 -40.67
C ASP A 441 7.21 -5.52 -41.64
N ALA A 442 6.04 -6.12 -41.40
CA ALA A 442 4.88 -5.92 -42.27
C ALA A 442 4.49 -4.43 -42.32
N PRO A 443 4.16 -3.91 -43.51
CA PRO A 443 3.73 -2.53 -43.66
C PRO A 443 2.38 -2.30 -42.98
N ASP A 444 2.08 -1.03 -42.65
CA ASP A 444 0.78 -0.65 -42.12
C ASP A 444 -0.35 -1.08 -43.06
N ILE A 445 -1.42 -1.63 -42.50
CA ILE A 445 -2.62 -2.05 -43.25
C ILE A 445 -3.80 -1.20 -42.81
N LEU A 446 -4.46 -0.56 -43.75
CA LEU A 446 -5.73 0.12 -43.50
C LEU A 446 -6.86 -0.91 -43.41
N ILE A 447 -7.53 -0.95 -42.26
CA ILE A 447 -8.70 -1.79 -42.03
C ILE A 447 -9.95 -1.06 -42.49
N ASP A 448 -10.15 0.18 -42.02
CA ASP A 448 -11.32 0.99 -42.34
C ASP A 448 -11.01 2.49 -42.29
N ASP A 449 -11.41 3.23 -43.33
CA ASP A 449 -11.44 4.70 -43.40
C ASP A 449 -12.87 5.27 -43.43
N PHE A 450 -13.88 4.40 -43.45
CA PHE A 450 -15.30 4.73 -43.46
C PHE A 450 -15.74 5.64 -44.62
N GLU A 451 -15.01 5.62 -45.73
CA GLU A 451 -15.34 6.37 -46.95
C GLU A 451 -16.45 5.69 -47.79
N ASP A 452 -16.72 4.41 -47.56
CA ASP A 452 -17.85 3.70 -48.19
C ASP A 452 -19.10 3.78 -47.29
N PRO A 453 -20.25 4.27 -47.80
CA PRO A 453 -21.51 4.25 -47.04
C PRO A 453 -21.89 2.87 -46.49
N ARG A 454 -21.49 1.79 -47.17
CA ARG A 454 -21.76 0.41 -46.76
C ARG A 454 -21.02 0.00 -45.50
N ASP A 455 -19.96 0.73 -45.09
CA ASP A 455 -19.21 0.42 -43.88
C ASP A 455 -20.07 0.49 -42.62
N THR A 456 -21.06 1.39 -42.59
CA THR A 456 -22.03 1.47 -41.48
C THR A 456 -22.88 0.21 -41.31
N LEU A 457 -23.06 -0.61 -42.36
CA LEU A 457 -23.86 -1.84 -42.30
C LEU A 457 -23.19 -2.94 -41.47
N ARG A 458 -21.89 -2.82 -41.19
CA ARG A 458 -21.13 -3.75 -40.34
C ARG A 458 -21.26 -3.44 -38.86
N TRP A 459 -21.84 -2.29 -38.50
CA TRP A 459 -21.95 -1.84 -37.12
C TRP A 459 -23.29 -2.23 -36.49
N TYR A 460 -23.24 -2.69 -35.25
CA TYR A 460 -24.40 -3.05 -34.45
C TYR A 460 -24.27 -2.51 -33.02
N SER A 461 -25.40 -2.07 -32.46
CA SER A 461 -25.46 -1.63 -31.06
C SER A 461 -26.15 -2.69 -30.21
N SER A 462 -25.55 -3.02 -29.07
CA SER A 462 -26.19 -3.94 -28.13
C SER A 462 -27.34 -3.25 -27.38
N PHE A 463 -28.39 -4.02 -27.08
CA PHE A 463 -29.55 -3.52 -26.35
C PHE A 463 -29.36 -3.69 -24.84
N CYS A 464 -29.34 -2.58 -24.12
CA CYS A 464 -29.42 -2.55 -22.66
C CYS A 464 -30.52 -1.56 -22.24
N PRO A 465 -31.50 -1.92 -21.40
CA PRO A 465 -32.59 -1.02 -21.04
C PRO A 465 -32.15 0.21 -20.24
N TYR A 466 -30.91 0.22 -19.74
CA TYR A 466 -30.32 1.34 -19.00
C TYR A 466 -29.33 2.16 -19.83
N SER A 467 -28.98 1.71 -21.04
CA SER A 467 -27.99 2.39 -21.90
C SER A 467 -28.58 2.67 -23.27
N SER A 468 -28.14 3.74 -23.92
CA SER A 468 -28.51 4.04 -25.31
C SER A 468 -27.26 4.25 -26.14
N ILE A 469 -27.12 3.52 -27.23
CA ILE A 469 -26.01 3.66 -28.19
C ILE A 469 -26.61 3.80 -29.59
N LYS A 470 -26.13 4.80 -30.32
CA LYS A 470 -26.51 5.03 -31.72
C LYS A 470 -25.25 5.19 -32.55
N VAL A 471 -25.16 4.41 -33.62
CA VAL A 471 -24.04 4.44 -34.56
C VAL A 471 -24.53 4.97 -35.89
N TYR A 472 -23.82 5.94 -36.46
CA TYR A 472 -24.09 6.46 -37.79
C TYR A 472 -22.83 7.09 -38.39
N ARG A 473 -22.86 7.37 -39.68
CA ARG A 473 -21.76 8.02 -40.40
C ARG A 473 -21.86 9.54 -40.25
N ASP A 474 -20.74 10.19 -40.00
CA ASP A 474 -20.65 11.66 -39.90
C ASP A 474 -19.33 12.18 -40.51
N ASN A 475 -19.14 13.48 -40.60
CA ASN A 475 -17.90 14.09 -41.10
C ASN A 475 -16.86 14.23 -39.99
N ASN A 476 -15.62 13.85 -40.27
CA ASN A 476 -14.46 14.25 -39.50
C ASN A 476 -14.26 15.77 -39.68
N THR A 477 -14.36 16.52 -38.58
CA THR A 477 -14.32 17.99 -38.58
C THR A 477 -12.94 18.58 -38.89
N ASP A 478 -11.88 17.79 -38.75
CA ASP A 478 -10.50 18.30 -38.91
C ASP A 478 -10.04 18.31 -40.36
N ASN A 479 -10.52 17.34 -41.16
CA ASN A 479 -10.05 17.12 -42.53
C ASN A 479 -11.20 16.86 -43.54
N ASN A 480 -12.46 16.92 -43.11
CA ASN A 480 -13.65 16.60 -43.91
C ASN A 480 -13.74 15.15 -44.44
N SER A 481 -12.94 14.21 -43.92
CA SER A 481 -13.13 12.77 -44.19
C SER A 481 -14.41 12.26 -43.55
N LYS A 482 -14.75 10.99 -43.78
CA LYS A 482 -15.92 10.34 -43.22
C LYS A 482 -15.51 9.48 -42.03
N ALA A 483 -16.34 9.49 -41.00
CA ALA A 483 -16.07 8.79 -39.75
C ALA A 483 -17.31 8.04 -39.25
N ILE A 484 -17.09 7.05 -38.40
CA ILE A 484 -18.16 6.45 -37.60
C ILE A 484 -18.35 7.28 -36.36
N ARG A 485 -19.56 7.82 -36.17
CA ARG A 485 -19.97 8.51 -34.97
C ARG A 485 -20.80 7.56 -34.10
N ILE A 486 -20.45 7.53 -32.82
CA ILE A 486 -21.14 6.76 -31.79
C ILE A 486 -21.59 7.75 -30.72
N ASP A 487 -22.89 8.00 -30.67
CA ASP A 487 -23.51 8.68 -29.54
C ASP A 487 -23.89 7.65 -28.49
N TYR A 488 -23.50 7.88 -27.25
CA TYR A 488 -23.68 6.92 -26.17
C TYR A 488 -24.28 7.57 -24.93
N ARG A 489 -25.00 6.76 -24.13
CA ARG A 489 -25.24 6.93 -22.70
C ARG A 489 -25.16 5.55 -22.06
N ILE A 490 -24.21 5.33 -21.15
CA ILE A 490 -23.95 3.99 -20.58
C ILE A 490 -24.22 4.01 -19.07
N ASP A 491 -25.41 3.59 -18.62
CA ASP A 491 -25.71 3.52 -17.17
C ASP A 491 -25.39 2.14 -16.56
N LYS A 492 -25.18 1.10 -17.39
CA LYS A 492 -24.72 -0.24 -16.94
C LYS A 492 -23.71 -0.91 -17.87
N TRP A 493 -24.13 -1.20 -19.10
CA TRP A 493 -23.31 -1.80 -20.14
C TRP A 493 -23.90 -1.47 -21.50
N GLY A 494 -23.06 -1.45 -22.53
CA GLY A 494 -23.45 -1.20 -23.92
C GLY A 494 -22.22 -1.27 -24.83
N SER A 495 -22.43 -1.64 -26.09
CA SER A 495 -21.39 -1.76 -27.10
C SER A 495 -21.89 -1.28 -28.47
N SER A 496 -20.96 -0.77 -29.27
CA SER A 496 -21.12 -0.46 -30.70
C SER A 496 -20.05 -1.21 -31.46
N THR A 497 -20.39 -2.36 -32.01
CA THR A 497 -19.40 -3.30 -32.52
C THR A 497 -19.41 -3.37 -34.03
N CYS A 498 -18.23 -3.43 -34.63
CA CYS A 498 -18.00 -3.56 -36.07
C CYS A 498 -17.66 -5.02 -36.41
N LEU A 499 -18.46 -5.67 -37.25
CA LEU A 499 -18.14 -7.01 -37.77
C LEU A 499 -17.04 -6.93 -38.82
N ILE A 500 -16.13 -7.90 -38.78
CA ILE A 500 -15.16 -8.18 -39.83
C ILE A 500 -15.58 -9.48 -40.52
N ASP A 501 -15.63 -9.44 -41.86
CA ASP A 501 -15.80 -10.66 -42.64
C ASP A 501 -14.51 -11.48 -42.57
N THR A 502 -14.56 -12.60 -41.85
CA THR A 502 -13.40 -13.50 -41.71
C THR A 502 -12.93 -14.14 -43.02
N ALA A 503 -13.71 -14.03 -44.11
CA ALA A 503 -13.27 -14.42 -45.44
C ALA A 503 -12.38 -13.35 -46.11
N ASP A 504 -12.44 -12.09 -45.67
CA ASP A 504 -11.57 -11.00 -46.10
C ASP A 504 -10.26 -11.03 -45.29
N THR A 505 -9.31 -11.83 -45.77
CA THR A 505 -8.02 -12.03 -45.08
C THR A 505 -7.18 -10.77 -44.97
N VAL A 506 -7.45 -9.72 -45.76
CA VAL A 506 -6.74 -8.43 -45.62
C VAL A 506 -7.24 -7.70 -44.37
N LYS A 507 -8.54 -7.74 -44.11
CA LYS A 507 -9.15 -7.10 -42.94
C LYS A 507 -9.16 -7.97 -41.68
N SER A 508 -9.12 -9.29 -41.80
CA SER A 508 -9.27 -10.21 -40.67
C SER A 508 -7.96 -10.78 -40.12
N ASN A 509 -6.87 -10.76 -40.90
CA ASN A 509 -5.59 -11.31 -40.46
C ASN A 509 -4.65 -10.21 -39.94
N TRP A 510 -4.62 -10.08 -38.62
CA TRP A 510 -3.83 -9.09 -37.87
C TRP A 510 -2.54 -9.69 -37.31
N SER A 511 -2.21 -10.95 -37.64
CA SER A 511 -1.11 -11.70 -37.02
C SER A 511 0.30 -11.21 -37.36
N TYR A 512 0.42 -10.18 -38.19
CA TYR A 512 1.69 -9.60 -38.65
C TYR A 512 1.94 -8.19 -38.10
N HIS A 513 1.14 -7.72 -37.14
CA HIS A 513 1.23 -6.36 -36.61
C HIS A 513 1.31 -6.38 -35.09
N ASN A 514 1.93 -5.35 -34.50
CA ASN A 514 2.10 -5.24 -33.05
C ASN A 514 1.06 -4.34 -32.38
N ALA A 515 0.32 -3.52 -33.14
CA ALA A 515 -0.60 -2.55 -32.58
C ALA A 515 -1.77 -2.23 -33.52
N LEU A 516 -2.86 -1.78 -32.91
CA LEU A 516 -3.98 -1.11 -33.57
C LEU A 516 -3.78 0.40 -33.50
N LYS A 517 -3.86 1.09 -34.63
CA LYS A 517 -3.69 2.53 -34.76
C LYS A 517 -4.91 3.16 -35.40
N PHE A 518 -5.44 4.26 -34.87
CA PHE A 518 -6.70 4.85 -35.34
C PHE A 518 -6.80 6.34 -35.01
N ASN A 519 -7.57 7.08 -35.80
CA ASN A 519 -7.99 8.43 -35.46
C ASN A 519 -9.25 8.35 -34.60
N PHE A 520 -9.22 9.03 -33.47
CA PHE A 520 -10.27 8.98 -32.47
C PHE A 520 -10.67 10.37 -32.05
N PHE A 521 -11.97 10.66 -32.09
CA PHE A 521 -12.56 11.86 -31.52
C PHE A 521 -13.28 11.52 -30.23
N SER A 522 -13.15 12.40 -29.25
CA SER A 522 -13.98 12.40 -28.05
C SER A 522 -14.60 13.77 -27.84
N SER A 523 -15.88 13.81 -27.47
CA SER A 523 -16.55 15.03 -27.02
C SER A 523 -16.17 15.44 -25.59
N GLU A 524 -15.56 14.53 -24.83
CA GLU A 524 -15.17 14.73 -23.43
C GLU A 524 -13.74 15.27 -23.33
N LYS A 525 -13.51 16.17 -22.37
CA LYS A 525 -12.20 16.82 -22.07
C LYS A 525 -11.06 15.82 -21.92
N ALA A 526 -11.30 14.79 -21.12
CA ALA A 526 -10.50 13.58 -21.04
C ALA A 526 -11.45 12.44 -20.65
N GLN A 527 -11.35 11.32 -21.34
CA GLN A 527 -12.06 10.11 -20.96
C GLN A 527 -11.20 8.89 -21.21
N THR A 528 -11.23 7.96 -20.26
CA THR A 528 -10.82 6.59 -20.52
C THR A 528 -11.77 5.97 -21.53
N CYS A 529 -11.22 5.41 -22.59
CA CYS A 529 -11.91 4.58 -23.55
C CYS A 529 -11.40 3.14 -23.45
N MET A 530 -12.14 2.24 -24.08
CA MET A 530 -11.77 0.84 -24.22
C MET A 530 -11.87 0.48 -25.70
N VAL A 531 -10.89 -0.27 -26.18
CA VAL A 531 -11.00 -1.03 -27.43
C VAL A 531 -11.21 -2.50 -27.08
N MET A 532 -12.21 -3.13 -27.68
CA MET A 532 -12.46 -4.56 -27.56
C MET A 532 -12.23 -5.23 -28.91
N ILE A 533 -11.60 -6.40 -28.91
CA ILE A 533 -11.37 -7.25 -30.07
C ILE A 533 -11.98 -8.61 -29.76
N VAL A 534 -12.73 -9.18 -30.72
CA VAL A 534 -13.10 -10.60 -30.70
C VAL A 534 -12.28 -11.31 -31.76
N ASP A 535 -11.49 -12.27 -31.33
CA ASP A 535 -10.52 -12.95 -32.18
C ASP A 535 -11.08 -14.19 -32.89
N GLY A 536 -10.20 -14.97 -33.53
CA GLY A 536 -10.55 -16.17 -34.28
C GLY A 536 -11.21 -17.28 -33.45
N SER A 537 -10.87 -17.42 -32.16
CA SER A 537 -11.44 -18.42 -31.23
C SER A 537 -12.76 -17.96 -30.60
N ASN A 538 -13.20 -16.74 -30.93
CA ASN A 538 -14.33 -16.04 -30.33
C ASN A 538 -14.04 -15.52 -28.91
N GLU A 539 -12.78 -15.41 -28.51
CA GLU A 539 -12.39 -14.79 -27.24
C GLU A 539 -12.45 -13.27 -27.36
N ALA A 540 -13.04 -12.62 -26.36
CA ALA A 540 -13.06 -11.18 -26.23
C ALA A 540 -11.83 -10.71 -25.46
N TRP A 541 -11.10 -9.79 -26.07
CA TRP A 541 -9.89 -9.13 -25.56
C TRP A 541 -10.16 -7.65 -25.46
N PHE A 542 -9.59 -7.00 -24.45
CA PHE A 542 -9.73 -5.55 -24.29
C PHE A 542 -8.38 -4.92 -23.93
N ALA A 543 -8.24 -3.66 -24.35
CA ALA A 543 -7.22 -2.77 -23.88
C ALA A 543 -7.86 -1.39 -23.65
N HIS A 544 -7.29 -0.65 -22.72
CA HIS A 544 -7.73 0.70 -22.43
C HIS A 544 -6.80 1.72 -23.06
N PHE A 545 -7.36 2.88 -23.38
CA PHE A 545 -6.62 4.03 -23.85
C PHE A 545 -7.33 5.31 -23.40
N GLU A 546 -6.58 6.39 -23.22
CA GLU A 546 -7.16 7.69 -22.92
C GLU A 546 -7.42 8.46 -24.22
N ALA A 547 -8.55 9.18 -24.27
CA ALA A 547 -8.90 10.10 -25.33
C ALA A 547 -9.21 11.48 -24.75
N LEU A 548 -8.49 12.51 -25.20
CA LEU A 548 -8.78 13.91 -24.90
C LEU A 548 -9.91 14.45 -25.79
N ASN A 549 -10.37 15.67 -25.54
CA ASN A 549 -11.33 16.32 -26.42
C ASN A 549 -10.71 16.59 -27.81
N GLY A 550 -11.48 16.31 -28.85
CA GLY A 550 -11.06 16.51 -30.24
C GLY A 550 -10.46 15.24 -30.86
N TRP A 551 -10.06 15.37 -32.12
CA TRP A 551 -9.44 14.28 -32.88
C TRP A 551 -7.99 14.08 -32.47
N GLN A 552 -7.62 12.82 -32.27
CA GLN A 552 -6.27 12.38 -31.92
C GLN A 552 -5.94 11.10 -32.65
N GLU A 553 -4.66 10.88 -32.94
CA GLU A 553 -4.17 9.59 -33.42
C GLU A 553 -3.74 8.74 -32.22
N ILE A 554 -4.34 7.57 -32.06
CA ILE A 554 -4.12 6.68 -30.92
C ILE A 554 -3.53 5.37 -31.43
N THR A 555 -2.55 4.83 -30.72
CA THR A 555 -1.91 3.53 -31.01
C THR A 555 -1.97 2.66 -29.74
N VAL A 556 -2.61 1.50 -29.84
CA VAL A 556 -2.79 0.55 -28.74
C VAL A 556 -2.05 -0.74 -29.08
N PRO A 557 -0.95 -1.09 -28.37
CA PRO A 557 -0.22 -2.33 -28.62
C PRO A 557 -1.06 -3.55 -28.30
N PHE A 558 -0.96 -4.59 -29.12
CA PHE A 558 -1.62 -5.88 -28.84
C PHE A 558 -1.05 -6.57 -27.60
N SER A 559 0.18 -6.26 -27.21
CA SER A 559 0.77 -6.67 -25.92
C SER A 559 0.04 -6.10 -24.71
N GLU A 560 -0.78 -5.05 -24.85
CA GLU A 560 -1.60 -4.47 -23.77
C GLU A 560 -2.96 -5.13 -23.63
N PHE A 561 -3.37 -5.94 -24.61
CA PHE A 561 -4.67 -6.60 -24.54
C PHE A 561 -4.65 -7.69 -23.47
N ARG A 562 -5.74 -7.77 -22.73
CA ARG A 562 -6.03 -8.83 -21.77
C ARG A 562 -7.37 -9.45 -22.12
N MET A 563 -7.55 -10.71 -21.79
CA MET A 563 -8.85 -11.37 -21.96
C MET A 563 -9.88 -10.65 -21.10
N TYR A 564 -11.03 -10.30 -21.67
CA TYR A 564 -12.07 -9.56 -20.97
C TYR A 564 -12.74 -10.44 -19.91
N GLU A 565 -12.42 -10.17 -18.64
CA GLU A 565 -12.76 -11.06 -17.51
C GLU A 565 -14.24 -11.03 -17.10
N PHE A 566 -14.97 -9.97 -17.47
CA PHE A 566 -16.37 -9.79 -17.08
C PHE A 566 -17.35 -10.48 -18.04
N TRP A 567 -16.96 -10.72 -19.29
CA TRP A 567 -17.83 -11.31 -20.31
C TRP A 567 -17.03 -11.95 -21.45
N GLN A 568 -17.51 -13.09 -21.95
CA GLN A 568 -17.03 -13.74 -23.15
C GLN A 568 -18.22 -14.13 -24.05
N PRO A 569 -18.09 -14.11 -25.38
CA PRO A 569 -19.15 -14.52 -26.31
C PRO A 569 -19.66 -15.96 -26.10
N GLU A 570 -20.92 -16.23 -26.48
CA GLU A 570 -21.47 -17.60 -26.46
C GLU A 570 -20.72 -18.50 -27.45
N ASN A 571 -20.46 -19.76 -27.04
CA ASN A 571 -19.65 -20.74 -27.79
C ASN A 571 -18.17 -20.36 -27.96
N VAL A 572 -17.62 -19.51 -27.08
CA VAL A 572 -16.18 -19.22 -27.00
C VAL A 572 -15.35 -20.49 -26.80
N GLN A 573 -14.24 -20.60 -27.53
CA GLN A 573 -13.22 -21.61 -27.29
C GLN A 573 -12.07 -20.97 -26.54
N ILE A 574 -12.14 -20.98 -25.20
CA ILE A 574 -11.12 -20.32 -24.37
C ILE A 574 -9.79 -21.08 -24.52
N ASN A 575 -8.88 -20.53 -25.32
CA ASN A 575 -7.52 -21.05 -25.52
C ASN A 575 -6.45 -20.06 -25.03
N ARG A 576 -6.86 -18.83 -24.66
CA ARG A 576 -6.03 -17.72 -24.14
C ARG A 576 -4.96 -17.23 -25.11
N LYS A 577 -5.11 -17.57 -26.38
CA LYS A 577 -4.27 -17.10 -27.45
C LYS A 577 -5.08 -16.10 -28.25
N MET A 578 -4.60 -14.88 -28.33
CA MET A 578 -5.23 -13.84 -29.14
C MET A 578 -5.05 -14.27 -30.60
N ASP A 579 -6.08 -14.94 -31.15
CA ASP A 579 -6.02 -15.59 -32.45
C ASP A 579 -6.20 -14.56 -33.57
N MET A 580 -5.11 -13.85 -33.83
CA MET A 580 -5.06 -12.68 -34.70
C MET A 580 -5.26 -12.99 -36.18
N ASP A 581 -5.23 -14.25 -36.62
CA ASP A 581 -5.39 -14.59 -38.05
C ASP A 581 -6.82 -14.45 -38.57
N LYS A 582 -7.81 -14.38 -37.66
CA LYS A 582 -9.25 -14.31 -37.99
C LYS A 582 -10.03 -13.43 -37.02
N ILE A 583 -9.65 -12.16 -36.89
CA ILE A 583 -10.43 -11.21 -36.11
C ILE A 583 -11.86 -11.13 -36.64
N ARG A 584 -12.81 -11.30 -35.74
CA ARG A 584 -14.26 -11.35 -36.03
C ARG A 584 -14.92 -10.00 -35.87
N SER A 585 -14.47 -9.22 -34.89
CA SER A 585 -15.00 -7.88 -34.65
C SER A 585 -14.07 -7.03 -33.80
N TYR A 586 -14.24 -5.73 -33.89
CA TYR A 586 -13.69 -4.77 -32.93
C TYR A 586 -14.76 -3.77 -32.51
N ASP A 587 -14.58 -3.18 -31.33
CA ASP A 587 -15.40 -2.06 -30.88
C ASP A 587 -14.63 -1.04 -30.04
N PHE A 588 -15.18 0.16 -29.97
CA PHE A 588 -14.67 1.26 -29.16
C PHE A 588 -15.78 1.74 -28.23
N ARG A 589 -15.44 1.92 -26.95
CA ARG A 589 -16.41 2.28 -25.90
C ARG A 589 -15.85 3.40 -25.03
N SER A 590 -16.74 4.26 -24.55
CA SER A 590 -16.42 5.13 -23.42
C SER A 590 -16.36 4.30 -22.14
N GLY A 591 -15.38 4.58 -21.29
CA GLY A 591 -15.27 4.04 -19.93
C GLY A 591 -16.09 4.83 -18.91
N ILE A 592 -16.79 5.89 -19.31
CA ILE A 592 -17.55 6.75 -18.40
C ILE A 592 -19.00 6.26 -18.27
N PHE A 593 -19.36 5.81 -17.08
CA PHE A 593 -20.74 5.43 -16.74
C PHE A 593 -21.60 6.65 -16.36
N GLY A 594 -22.90 6.60 -16.67
CA GLY A 594 -23.87 7.61 -16.26
C GLY A 594 -23.90 8.88 -17.12
N LYS A 595 -23.01 9.01 -18.12
CA LYS A 595 -22.90 10.19 -18.99
C LYS A 595 -23.36 9.93 -20.41
N THR A 596 -23.86 10.99 -21.04
CA THR A 596 -24.12 11.01 -22.49
C THR A 596 -22.97 11.73 -23.18
N GLY A 597 -22.43 11.16 -24.25
CA GLY A 597 -21.34 11.75 -25.01
C GLY A 597 -21.29 11.23 -26.44
N THR A 598 -20.28 11.71 -27.18
CA THR A 598 -20.01 11.30 -28.56
C THR A 598 -18.55 10.89 -28.68
N ILE A 599 -18.30 9.75 -29.30
CA ILE A 599 -16.99 9.39 -29.84
C ILE A 599 -17.09 9.23 -31.35
N MET A 600 -16.00 9.50 -32.06
CA MET A 600 -15.91 9.22 -33.48
C MET A 600 -14.62 8.47 -33.80
N LEU A 601 -14.70 7.61 -34.81
CA LEU A 601 -13.60 6.75 -35.24
C LEU A 601 -13.38 6.93 -36.73
N ASP A 602 -12.12 7.06 -37.10
CA ASP A 602 -11.66 7.15 -38.47
C ASP A 602 -10.30 6.44 -38.62
N ASN A 603 -9.93 6.03 -39.82
CA ASN A 603 -8.60 5.55 -40.19
C ASN A 603 -8.06 4.43 -39.27
N VAL A 604 -8.86 3.38 -39.06
CA VAL A 604 -8.44 2.17 -38.32
C VAL A 604 -7.41 1.41 -39.14
N ARG A 605 -6.23 1.20 -38.57
CA ARG A 605 -5.05 0.62 -39.21
C ARG A 605 -4.35 -0.36 -38.28
N LEU A 606 -3.67 -1.33 -38.85
CA LEU A 606 -2.67 -2.15 -38.17
C LEU A 606 -1.29 -1.55 -38.41
N THR A 607 -0.44 -1.54 -37.40
CA THR A 607 0.92 -1.01 -37.52
C THR A 607 1.95 -1.88 -36.78
N ASN A 608 3.20 -1.78 -37.20
CA ASN A 608 4.38 -2.22 -36.44
C ASN A 608 5.13 -1.05 -35.79
N THR A 609 4.74 0.18 -36.12
CA THR A 609 5.29 1.42 -35.57
C THR A 609 4.62 1.73 -34.24
N TYR A 610 5.07 1.06 -33.18
CA TYR A 610 4.84 1.53 -31.83
C TYR A 610 5.82 2.67 -31.55
N ILE A 611 5.31 3.90 -31.57
CA ILE A 611 5.98 5.02 -30.92
C ILE A 611 5.28 5.11 -29.56
N PRO A 612 5.81 4.56 -28.46
CA PRO A 612 5.37 5.04 -27.17
C PRO A 612 5.56 6.56 -27.21
N VAL A 613 4.65 7.34 -26.62
CA VAL A 613 4.94 8.74 -26.33
C VAL A 613 6.03 8.80 -25.24
N VAL A 614 7.19 8.24 -25.54
CA VAL A 614 8.46 8.68 -25.00
C VAL A 614 8.76 9.88 -25.86
N SER A 615 8.43 11.07 -25.35
CA SER A 615 9.14 12.26 -25.79
C SER A 615 10.62 11.89 -25.76
N LYS A 616 11.29 11.96 -26.91
CA LYS A 616 12.71 11.66 -27.06
C LYS A 616 13.43 12.24 -25.85
N ASN A 617 13.85 11.40 -24.92
CA ASN A 617 14.34 11.87 -23.64
C ASN A 617 15.65 12.60 -23.96
N GLU A 618 15.66 13.94 -23.94
CA GLU A 618 16.81 14.76 -24.33
C GLU A 618 18.06 14.30 -23.57
N ALA A 619 19.25 14.29 -24.18
CA ALA A 619 20.41 13.77 -23.46
C ALA A 619 20.82 14.75 -22.35
N LEU A 620 20.54 16.04 -22.53
CA LEU A 620 20.81 17.11 -21.57
C LEU A 620 19.65 17.27 -20.55
N ARG A 621 19.99 17.17 -19.27
CA ARG A 621 19.06 17.30 -18.13
C ARG A 621 19.50 18.43 -17.21
N ILE A 622 18.65 19.44 -17.07
CA ILE A 622 18.94 20.68 -16.35
C ILE A 622 17.86 20.96 -15.30
N ASN A 623 18.18 21.85 -14.35
CA ASN A 623 17.15 22.55 -13.61
C ASN A 623 16.46 23.55 -14.57
N GLN A 624 15.20 23.30 -14.88
CA GLN A 624 14.44 24.07 -15.87
C GLN A 624 13.98 25.43 -15.37
N ILE A 625 14.08 25.70 -14.07
CA ILE A 625 13.79 27.01 -13.48
C ILE A 625 15.02 27.91 -13.55
N GLY A 626 16.18 27.37 -13.15
CA GLY A 626 17.47 28.05 -13.19
C GLY A 626 18.29 27.83 -11.94
N TYR A 627 19.32 28.66 -11.77
CA TYR A 627 20.35 28.48 -10.75
C TYR A 627 20.61 29.77 -9.96
N PHE A 628 20.94 29.61 -8.67
CA PHE A 628 21.35 30.72 -7.80
C PHE A 628 22.68 31.33 -8.24
N GLN A 629 22.86 32.65 -8.10
CA GLN A 629 24.13 33.32 -8.40
C GLN A 629 25.29 32.68 -7.63
N ASN A 630 25.15 32.54 -6.32
CA ASN A 630 26.22 32.07 -5.44
C ASN A 630 26.24 30.55 -5.26
N GLY A 631 25.11 29.88 -5.47
CA GLY A 631 24.98 28.42 -5.37
C GLY A 631 25.72 27.62 -6.44
N ILE A 632 25.75 26.31 -6.20
CA ILE A 632 26.23 25.30 -7.15
C ILE A 632 25.37 25.28 -8.41
N LYS A 633 25.98 24.96 -9.55
CA LYS A 633 25.31 24.91 -10.85
C LYS A 633 25.78 23.71 -11.65
N ARG A 634 24.94 22.69 -11.66
CA ARG A 634 25.25 21.40 -12.30
C ARG A 634 24.10 20.93 -13.19
N PHE A 635 24.47 20.20 -14.23
CA PHE A 635 23.54 19.55 -15.15
C PHE A 635 24.02 18.12 -15.42
N ILE A 636 23.12 17.29 -15.93
CA ILE A 636 23.40 15.90 -16.26
C ILE A 636 23.34 15.72 -17.78
N VAL A 637 24.21 14.85 -18.30
CA VAL A 637 24.16 14.37 -19.69
C VAL A 637 24.12 12.85 -19.69
N THR A 638 23.17 12.26 -20.40
CA THR A 638 22.99 10.80 -20.46
C THR A 638 23.69 10.13 -21.66
N ASP A 639 24.16 10.93 -22.63
CA ASP A 639 25.01 10.44 -23.71
C ASP A 639 26.43 10.16 -23.20
N SER A 640 26.79 8.88 -23.12
CA SER A 640 28.12 8.45 -22.67
C SER A 640 29.26 8.83 -23.62
N SER A 641 28.98 9.20 -24.88
CA SER A 641 29.99 9.49 -25.90
C SER A 641 30.55 10.91 -25.83
N VAL A 642 29.82 11.86 -25.22
CA VAL A 642 30.20 13.28 -25.15
C VAL A 642 31.03 13.61 -23.92
N ASN A 643 31.91 14.60 -23.99
CA ASN A 643 32.85 14.97 -22.93
C ASN A 643 33.01 16.48 -22.74
N ASP A 644 32.68 17.29 -23.73
CA ASP A 644 32.92 18.73 -23.71
C ASP A 644 31.60 19.53 -23.77
N PHE A 645 31.53 20.63 -23.00
CA PHE A 645 30.39 21.55 -23.02
C PHE A 645 30.85 23.01 -23.06
N ALA A 646 29.95 23.89 -23.45
CA ALA A 646 30.13 25.34 -23.35
C ALA A 646 28.91 25.99 -22.69
N VAL A 647 29.13 27.13 -22.03
CA VAL A 647 28.07 28.05 -21.62
C VAL A 647 28.18 29.30 -22.47
N ILE A 648 27.07 29.66 -23.10
CA ILE A 648 26.94 30.80 -24.01
C ILE A 648 26.08 31.86 -23.35
N ASP A 649 26.49 33.12 -23.38
CA ASP A 649 25.65 34.22 -22.91
C ASP A 649 24.57 34.62 -23.93
N GLU A 650 23.70 35.53 -23.51
CA GLU A 650 22.61 36.07 -24.34
C GLU A 650 23.09 36.77 -25.64
N GLN A 651 24.35 37.21 -25.70
CA GLN A 651 24.95 37.83 -26.89
C GLN A 651 25.53 36.77 -27.86
N GLY A 652 25.45 35.49 -27.53
CA GLY A 652 25.99 34.39 -28.31
C GLY A 652 27.49 34.16 -28.09
N ALA A 653 28.11 34.81 -27.10
CA ALA A 653 29.51 34.62 -26.77
C ALA A 653 29.70 33.44 -25.81
N VAL A 654 30.71 32.59 -26.08
CA VAL A 654 31.09 31.51 -25.16
C VAL A 654 31.77 32.13 -23.94
N VAL A 655 31.08 32.10 -22.80
CA VAL A 655 31.60 32.61 -21.52
C VAL A 655 32.33 31.54 -20.71
N ARG A 656 32.09 30.26 -21.02
CA ARG A 656 32.77 29.13 -20.39
C ARG A 656 32.87 27.96 -21.37
N ASN A 657 34.04 27.35 -21.47
CA ASN A 657 34.19 25.98 -22.00
C ASN A 657 34.47 25.06 -20.81
N GLY A 658 33.89 23.87 -20.75
CA GLY A 658 34.08 22.93 -19.64
C GLY A 658 34.12 21.48 -20.11
N LYS A 659 34.60 20.61 -19.22
CA LYS A 659 34.58 19.16 -19.42
C LYS A 659 33.57 18.54 -18.49
N LEU A 660 32.83 17.56 -18.99
CA LEU A 660 31.99 16.71 -18.17
C LEU A 660 32.85 15.85 -17.25
N PHE A 661 32.43 15.69 -16.00
CA PHE A 661 33.04 14.73 -15.08
C PHE A 661 32.87 13.30 -15.62
N PRO A 662 33.79 12.38 -15.26
CA PRO A 662 33.64 10.96 -15.58
C PRO A 662 32.27 10.45 -15.12
N GLY A 663 31.52 9.87 -16.04
CA GLY A 663 30.19 9.37 -15.77
C GLY A 663 30.19 7.97 -15.18
N SER A 664 29.06 7.60 -14.59
CA SER A 664 28.79 6.27 -14.08
C SER A 664 27.40 5.81 -14.50
N TYR A 665 27.25 4.49 -14.63
CA TYR A 665 25.96 3.88 -14.90
C TYR A 665 25.11 3.88 -13.64
N TRP A 666 23.86 4.34 -13.74
CA TRP A 666 22.90 4.32 -12.65
C TRP A 666 21.80 3.31 -12.94
N SER A 667 21.84 2.16 -12.26
CA SER A 667 20.93 1.04 -12.49
C SER A 667 19.45 1.40 -12.30
N LEU A 668 19.13 2.29 -11.34
CA LEU A 668 17.75 2.72 -11.11
C LEU A 668 17.16 3.52 -12.27
N ALA A 669 18.00 4.11 -13.13
CA ALA A 669 17.57 4.81 -14.34
C ALA A 669 17.86 4.04 -15.64
N GLY A 670 18.61 2.93 -15.57
CA GLY A 670 19.01 2.18 -16.77
C GLY A 670 19.96 2.94 -17.70
N GLU A 671 20.62 4.00 -17.23
CA GLU A 671 21.35 4.95 -18.07
C GLU A 671 22.71 5.35 -17.47
N TYR A 672 23.66 5.72 -18.35
CA TYR A 672 24.89 6.40 -17.94
C TYR A 672 24.61 7.87 -17.67
N MET A 673 25.24 8.46 -16.65
CA MET A 673 25.09 9.87 -16.34
C MET A 673 26.46 10.52 -16.15
N LYS A 674 26.68 11.64 -16.84
CA LYS A 674 27.82 12.54 -16.69
C LYS A 674 27.34 13.87 -16.14
N ILE A 675 28.20 14.56 -15.39
CA ILE A 675 27.87 15.85 -14.77
C ILE A 675 28.70 16.95 -15.42
N GLY A 676 28.06 18.05 -15.80
CA GLY A 676 28.73 19.31 -16.11
C GLY A 676 28.55 20.32 -14.97
N ASP A 677 29.59 21.11 -14.70
CA ASP A 677 29.61 22.10 -13.61
C ASP A 677 30.09 23.45 -14.12
N PHE A 678 29.26 24.47 -13.93
CA PHE A 678 29.51 25.86 -14.32
C PHE A 678 29.27 26.81 -13.13
N THR A 679 29.51 26.31 -11.92
CA THR A 679 29.31 27.02 -10.64
C THR A 679 30.08 28.34 -10.57
N ASP A 680 31.20 28.43 -11.29
CA ASP A 680 32.07 29.60 -11.40
C ASP A 680 31.40 30.81 -12.08
N ILE A 681 30.34 30.61 -12.87
CA ILE A 681 29.55 31.70 -13.44
C ILE A 681 28.64 32.28 -12.36
N LYS A 682 28.95 33.50 -11.92
CA LYS A 682 28.18 34.23 -10.88
C LYS A 682 27.31 35.35 -11.44
N LYS A 683 27.61 35.83 -12.65
CA LYS A 683 26.88 36.94 -13.27
C LYS A 683 25.44 36.51 -13.54
N SER A 684 24.49 37.32 -13.09
CA SER A 684 23.09 37.12 -13.44
C SER A 684 22.83 37.34 -14.92
N GLY A 685 21.96 36.51 -15.48
CA GLY A 685 21.59 36.60 -16.88
C GLY A 685 20.94 35.35 -17.42
N ARG A 686 20.71 35.40 -18.73
CA ARG A 686 20.23 34.30 -19.55
C ARG A 686 21.42 33.67 -20.26
N TYR A 687 21.46 32.35 -20.26
CA TYR A 687 22.57 31.56 -20.78
C TYR A 687 22.05 30.35 -21.55
N GLN A 688 22.91 29.72 -22.34
CA GLN A 688 22.67 28.41 -22.96
C GLN A 688 23.80 27.45 -22.59
N ILE A 689 23.46 26.24 -22.17
CA ILE A 689 24.40 25.12 -22.09
C ILE A 689 24.42 24.47 -23.47
N LEU A 690 25.61 24.30 -24.06
CA LEU A 690 25.85 23.63 -25.34
C LEU A 690 26.70 22.39 -25.11
N ILE A 691 26.24 21.22 -25.55
CA ILE A 691 27.08 20.02 -25.67
C ILE A 691 27.82 20.09 -27.01
N GLN A 692 29.14 20.14 -26.97
CA GLN A 692 29.92 20.55 -28.16
C GLN A 692 29.86 19.52 -29.28
N GLU A 693 29.86 18.23 -28.93
CA GLU A 693 29.92 17.12 -29.89
C GLU A 693 28.58 16.88 -30.60
N THR A 694 27.45 17.10 -29.90
CA THR A 694 26.10 16.88 -30.46
C THR A 694 25.47 18.16 -31.01
N GLY A 695 25.91 19.33 -30.52
CA GLY A 695 25.28 20.61 -30.82
C GLY A 695 23.99 20.86 -30.03
N GLU A 696 23.60 19.96 -29.12
CA GLU A 696 22.42 20.09 -28.26
C GLU A 696 22.56 21.30 -27.33
N LYS A 697 21.48 22.08 -27.18
CA LYS A 697 21.48 23.31 -26.40
C LYS A 697 20.25 23.43 -25.52
N GLU A 698 20.45 23.85 -24.28
CA GLU A 698 19.36 24.21 -23.37
C GLU A 698 19.54 25.61 -22.76
N GLU A 699 18.46 26.39 -22.76
CA GLU A 699 18.43 27.71 -22.11
C GLU A 699 18.28 27.58 -20.59
N ILE A 700 19.06 28.37 -19.86
CA ILE A 700 19.07 28.44 -18.39
C ILE A 700 19.14 29.90 -17.90
N PHE A 701 18.71 30.12 -16.66
CA PHE A 701 18.78 31.41 -15.98
C PHE A 701 19.67 31.35 -14.74
N ILE A 702 20.44 32.42 -14.50
CA ILE A 702 21.17 32.62 -13.25
C ILE A 702 20.65 33.89 -12.58
N ARG A 703 20.05 33.77 -11.38
CA ARG A 703 19.45 34.88 -10.63
C ARG A 703 19.68 34.72 -9.13
N GLU A 704 19.59 35.82 -8.40
CA GLU A 704 19.61 35.83 -6.93
C GLU A 704 18.33 35.15 -6.42
N ASN A 705 17.17 35.68 -6.80
CA ASN A 705 15.88 35.24 -6.24
C ASN A 705 15.19 34.17 -7.12
N ILE A 706 15.96 33.23 -7.67
CA ILE A 706 15.51 32.34 -8.77
C ILE A 706 14.28 31.48 -8.45
N TYR A 707 14.05 31.12 -7.18
CA TYR A 707 12.92 30.28 -6.75
C TYR A 707 11.75 31.03 -6.12
N THR A 708 11.77 32.37 -6.09
CA THR A 708 10.68 33.14 -5.46
C THR A 708 9.33 32.87 -6.10
N ASP A 709 9.27 32.84 -7.43
CA ASP A 709 8.01 32.58 -8.14
C ASP A 709 7.53 31.14 -7.93
N ALA A 710 8.46 30.18 -7.86
CA ALA A 710 8.15 28.78 -7.58
C ALA A 710 7.61 28.59 -6.16
N LEU A 711 8.22 29.25 -5.16
CA LEU A 711 7.73 29.25 -3.78
C LEU A 711 6.33 29.87 -3.69
N ASN A 712 6.11 31.02 -4.31
CA ASN A 712 4.82 31.70 -4.31
C ASN A 712 3.73 30.85 -4.98
N ALA A 713 4.05 30.18 -6.10
CA ALA A 713 3.15 29.24 -6.76
C ALA A 713 2.85 28.03 -5.86
N ALA A 714 3.86 27.45 -5.20
CA ALA A 714 3.68 26.32 -4.29
C ALA A 714 2.79 26.67 -3.10
N VAL A 715 2.95 27.84 -2.46
CA VAL A 715 2.05 28.28 -1.38
C VAL A 715 0.63 28.52 -1.92
N LYS A 716 0.51 29.15 -3.10
CA LYS A 716 -0.78 29.40 -3.74
C LYS A 716 -1.50 28.11 -4.18
N ALA A 717 -0.79 27.00 -4.37
CA ALA A 717 -1.41 25.70 -4.69
C ALA A 717 -2.48 25.30 -3.65
N PHE A 718 -2.23 25.57 -2.36
CA PHE A 718 -3.18 25.30 -1.27
C PHE A 718 -4.48 26.11 -1.40
N TYR A 719 -4.42 27.33 -1.95
CA TYR A 719 -5.63 28.12 -2.24
C TYR A 719 -6.55 27.39 -3.23
N TYR A 720 -5.99 26.74 -4.25
CA TYR A 720 -6.78 25.94 -5.20
C TYR A 720 -7.41 24.70 -4.56
N GLN A 721 -6.81 24.16 -3.49
CA GLN A 721 -7.37 23.06 -2.70
C GLN A 721 -8.53 23.45 -1.78
N ARG A 722 -8.80 24.74 -1.52
CA ARG A 722 -9.82 25.15 -0.53
C ARG A 722 -11.23 24.62 -0.85
N LEU A 723 -11.84 23.85 0.04
CA LEU A 723 -13.25 23.47 -0.04
C LEU A 723 -14.15 24.45 0.74
N SER A 724 -15.45 24.41 0.43
CA SER A 724 -16.50 25.21 1.08
C SER A 724 -16.39 26.72 0.90
N THR A 725 -15.58 27.19 -0.06
CA THR A 725 -15.47 28.60 -0.44
C THR A 725 -15.37 28.75 -1.95
N GLU A 726 -15.98 29.81 -2.47
CA GLU A 726 -15.83 30.20 -3.86
C GLU A 726 -14.38 30.62 -4.14
N LEU A 727 -13.83 30.15 -5.26
CA LEU A 727 -12.56 30.62 -5.82
C LEU A 727 -12.89 31.61 -6.93
N LYS A 728 -12.77 32.90 -6.63
CA LYS A 728 -13.14 33.97 -7.56
C LYS A 728 -12.08 34.16 -8.64
N LYS A 729 -12.51 34.56 -9.84
CA LYS A 729 -11.64 34.84 -11.00
C LYS A 729 -10.49 35.80 -10.69
N GLU A 730 -10.70 36.79 -9.81
CA GLU A 730 -9.67 37.75 -9.43
C GLU A 730 -8.44 37.12 -8.73
N HIS A 731 -8.62 35.99 -8.05
CA HIS A 731 -7.57 35.27 -7.33
C HIS A 731 -7.15 33.97 -8.04
N ALA A 732 -8.13 33.25 -8.59
CA ALA A 732 -7.98 31.92 -9.18
C ALA A 732 -7.82 31.91 -10.70
N GLY A 733 -7.95 33.06 -11.38
CA GLY A 733 -7.81 33.13 -12.83
C GLY A 733 -8.83 32.24 -13.56
N ASP A 734 -8.33 31.43 -14.49
CA ASP A 734 -9.15 30.51 -15.28
C ASP A 734 -9.69 29.33 -14.45
N TRP A 735 -9.04 29.01 -13.32
CA TRP A 735 -9.46 27.98 -12.37
C TRP A 735 -10.50 28.47 -11.36
N MET A 736 -11.25 29.53 -11.71
CA MET A 736 -12.36 30.00 -10.88
C MET A 736 -13.40 28.89 -10.72
N ARG A 737 -13.97 28.78 -9.52
CA ARG A 737 -15.06 27.84 -9.26
C ARG A 737 -15.96 28.30 -8.13
N LYS A 738 -17.18 27.78 -8.12
CA LYS A 738 -18.12 27.97 -7.02
C LYS A 738 -17.59 27.33 -5.74
N SER A 739 -18.31 27.52 -4.64
CA SER A 739 -17.93 26.97 -3.32
C SER A 739 -17.79 25.45 -3.28
N GLY A 740 -18.34 24.76 -4.27
CA GLY A 740 -18.30 23.31 -4.33
C GLY A 740 -19.07 22.69 -3.18
N ILE A 741 -18.41 21.76 -2.49
CA ILE A 741 -18.93 21.03 -1.34
C ILE A 741 -18.94 21.93 -0.09
N ALA A 742 -20.13 22.27 0.39
CA ALA A 742 -20.29 23.20 1.51
C ALA A 742 -19.86 22.62 2.86
N ASP A 743 -19.95 21.30 3.04
CA ASP A 743 -19.61 20.57 4.28
C ASP A 743 -20.28 21.14 5.57
N THR A 744 -21.40 21.83 5.44
CA THR A 744 -22.12 22.44 6.57
C THR A 744 -22.96 21.43 7.37
N ALA A 745 -23.24 20.26 6.80
CA ALA A 745 -24.06 19.20 7.40
C ALA A 745 -23.64 17.80 6.90
N CYS A 746 -22.38 17.41 7.13
CA CYS A 746 -21.88 16.08 6.78
C CYS A 746 -22.45 15.02 7.73
N SER A 747 -22.83 13.85 7.19
CA SER A 747 -23.38 12.76 7.98
C SER A 747 -22.33 12.16 8.92
N LEU A 748 -22.72 11.77 10.12
CA LEU A 748 -21.83 11.03 11.02
C LEU A 748 -21.84 9.55 10.62
N HIS A 749 -20.66 9.00 10.29
CA HIS A 749 -20.52 7.57 9.99
C HIS A 749 -20.75 6.72 11.24
N VAL A 750 -21.13 5.45 11.07
CA VAL A 750 -21.33 4.52 12.20
C VAL A 750 -20.07 4.36 13.06
N SER A 751 -18.88 4.49 12.48
CA SER A 751 -17.60 4.46 13.20
C SER A 751 -17.42 5.62 14.20
N THR A 752 -18.23 6.67 14.12
CA THR A 752 -18.23 7.73 15.13
C THR A 752 -18.92 7.33 16.44
N GLY A 753 -19.69 6.23 16.44
CA GLY A 753 -20.58 5.85 17.54
C GLY A 753 -21.75 6.81 17.76
N LYS A 754 -22.01 7.71 16.80
CA LYS A 754 -23.01 8.78 16.87
C LYS A 754 -23.90 8.79 15.62
N THR A 755 -25.05 9.43 15.71
CA THR A 755 -25.96 9.70 14.59
C THR A 755 -26.19 11.19 14.42
N GLY A 756 -26.61 11.61 13.22
CA GLY A 756 -26.87 13.01 12.90
C GLY A 756 -25.85 13.59 11.90
N VAL A 757 -25.74 14.91 11.89
CA VAL A 757 -24.85 15.66 10.99
C VAL A 757 -23.93 16.60 11.75
N LYS A 758 -22.79 16.96 11.17
CA LYS A 758 -21.81 17.88 11.73
C LYS A 758 -21.32 18.86 10.66
N ASN A 759 -21.17 20.14 11.06
CA ASN A 759 -20.53 21.14 10.23
C ASN A 759 -19.00 20.95 10.30
N VAL A 760 -18.40 20.68 9.15
CA VAL A 760 -16.96 20.51 8.93
C VAL A 760 -16.51 21.29 7.69
N SER A 761 -17.10 22.46 7.46
CA SER A 761 -16.80 23.34 6.33
C SER A 761 -15.37 23.91 6.38
N GLY A 762 -14.81 24.19 5.20
CA GLY A 762 -13.48 24.76 5.01
C GLY A 762 -12.41 23.70 4.76
N GLY A 763 -11.15 24.09 4.93
CA GLY A 763 -9.99 23.23 4.76
C GLY A 763 -9.67 22.88 3.31
N TRP A 764 -8.61 22.11 3.13
CA TRP A 764 -8.10 21.71 1.83
C TRP A 764 -8.57 20.31 1.43
N MET A 765 -8.83 20.12 0.15
CA MET A 765 -8.74 18.79 -0.48
C MET A 765 -7.33 18.26 -0.25
N ASP A 766 -7.25 17.02 0.20
CA ASP A 766 -5.98 16.41 0.57
C ASP A 766 -5.10 16.09 -0.62
N ALA A 767 -5.69 15.51 -1.66
CA ALA A 767 -4.99 15.10 -2.86
C ALA A 767 -5.80 15.43 -4.13
N GLY A 768 -5.80 14.52 -5.10
CA GLY A 768 -6.67 14.60 -6.27
C GLY A 768 -8.14 14.29 -5.96
N ASP A 769 -8.45 13.82 -4.74
CA ASP A 769 -9.78 13.53 -4.22
C ASP A 769 -10.38 14.68 -3.42
N TYR A 770 -11.66 14.55 -3.06
CA TYR A 770 -12.35 15.55 -2.26
C TYR A 770 -12.20 15.33 -0.75
N GLY A 771 -11.55 14.25 -0.31
CA GLY A 771 -11.32 13.91 1.09
C GLY A 771 -10.49 14.96 1.84
N LYS A 772 -10.68 14.98 3.18
CA LYS A 772 -9.86 15.80 4.09
C LYS A 772 -9.51 14.95 5.31
N TYR A 773 -8.22 14.87 5.65
CA TYR A 773 -7.67 13.87 6.58
C TYR A 773 -6.79 14.54 7.63
N ILE A 774 -7.08 14.36 8.93
CA ILE A 774 -6.41 15.10 10.00
C ILE A 774 -4.92 14.74 10.11
N VAL A 775 -4.56 13.49 9.86
CA VAL A 775 -3.17 13.02 9.95
C VAL A 775 -2.31 13.70 8.87
N ASN A 776 -2.74 13.63 7.61
CA ASN A 776 -1.99 14.25 6.51
C ASN A 776 -2.00 15.79 6.57
N ALA A 777 -3.10 16.40 7.05
CA ALA A 777 -3.14 17.83 7.38
C ALA A 777 -2.15 18.21 8.49
N GLY A 778 -1.97 17.32 9.48
CA GLY A 778 -1.02 17.48 10.60
C GLY A 778 0.40 17.73 10.12
N ILE A 779 1.00 16.77 9.40
CA ILE A 779 2.35 16.90 8.83
C ILE A 779 2.47 18.11 7.90
N SER A 780 1.44 18.40 7.09
CA SER A 780 1.45 19.53 6.14
C SER A 780 1.51 20.88 6.85
N VAL A 781 0.61 21.11 7.81
CA VAL A 781 0.56 22.35 8.60
C VAL A 781 1.80 22.46 9.49
N GLY A 782 2.22 21.37 10.15
CA GLY A 782 3.39 21.36 11.02
C GLY A 782 4.68 21.74 10.28
N THR A 783 4.85 21.21 9.07
CA THR A 783 5.99 21.53 8.20
C THR A 783 5.99 23.00 7.79
N MET A 784 4.87 23.54 7.30
CA MET A 784 4.80 24.95 6.88
C MET A 784 4.90 25.94 8.06
N LEU A 785 4.34 25.62 9.23
CA LEU A 785 4.54 26.44 10.43
C LEU A 785 6.00 26.40 10.90
N SER A 786 6.70 25.29 10.73
CA SER A 786 8.13 25.19 11.04
C SER A 786 8.98 26.11 10.13
N LEU A 787 8.62 26.22 8.83
CA LEU A 787 9.24 27.19 7.93
C LEU A 787 9.03 28.62 8.44
N TYR A 788 7.80 28.97 8.82
CA TYR A 788 7.49 30.30 9.35
C TYR A 788 8.28 30.62 10.63
N GLU A 789 8.45 29.66 11.55
CA GLU A 789 9.26 29.87 12.75
C GLU A 789 10.75 30.09 12.43
N LEU A 790 11.27 29.47 11.37
CA LEU A 790 12.64 29.71 10.91
C LEU A 790 12.77 31.08 10.22
N TYR A 791 11.83 31.43 9.34
CA TYR A 791 11.88 32.60 8.45
C TYR A 791 10.51 33.33 8.39
N PRO A 792 10.14 34.10 9.42
CA PRO A 792 8.79 34.67 9.55
C PRO A 792 8.45 35.75 8.51
N ASP A 793 9.46 36.41 7.93
CA ASP A 793 9.28 37.52 6.96
C ASP A 793 9.47 37.07 5.50
N LEU A 794 9.64 35.76 5.26
CA LEU A 794 10.01 35.22 3.96
C LEU A 794 8.86 35.30 2.93
N ILE A 795 7.66 34.89 3.33
CA ILE A 795 6.47 34.92 2.47
C ILE A 795 5.63 36.12 2.87
N GLY A 796 5.49 37.05 1.93
CA GLY A 796 4.77 38.30 2.12
C GLY A 796 3.24 38.16 2.08
N ASP A 797 2.60 39.29 1.84
CA ASP A 797 1.14 39.50 1.84
C ASP A 797 0.65 39.89 0.42
N ASN A 798 1.09 39.13 -0.59
CA ASN A 798 0.95 39.45 -2.01
C ASN A 798 0.80 38.25 -2.98
N LEU A 799 0.43 37.05 -2.51
CA LEU A 799 0.17 35.85 -3.32
C LEU A 799 -1.14 35.94 -4.14
N ASN A 800 -1.92 37.00 -3.94
CA ASN A 800 -3.21 37.19 -4.58
C ASN A 800 -4.20 36.06 -4.21
N ILE A 801 -4.37 35.88 -2.90
CA ILE A 801 -5.49 35.14 -2.28
C ILE A 801 -6.47 36.15 -1.65
N PRO A 802 -7.69 35.74 -1.26
CA PRO A 802 -8.68 36.66 -0.69
C PRO A 802 -8.20 37.46 0.52
N GLU A 803 -7.30 36.86 1.30
CA GLU A 803 -6.74 37.45 2.50
C GLU A 803 -5.55 38.39 2.23
N SER A 804 -4.99 38.40 1.01
CA SER A 804 -3.82 39.23 0.70
C SER A 804 -4.08 40.72 0.91
N LYS A 805 -3.05 41.43 1.37
CA LYS A 805 -3.02 42.84 1.80
C LYS A 805 -3.73 43.11 3.14
N ASN A 806 -3.87 42.09 4.00
CA ASN A 806 -4.45 42.28 5.34
C ASN A 806 -3.43 42.63 6.43
N GLY A 807 -2.14 42.72 6.08
CA GLY A 807 -1.03 42.97 6.99
C GLY A 807 -0.44 41.72 7.64
N LYS A 808 -0.77 40.51 7.17
CA LYS A 808 -0.23 39.23 7.64
C LYS A 808 0.39 38.46 6.49
N SER A 809 1.27 37.52 6.81
CA SER A 809 1.84 36.63 5.80
C SER A 809 0.75 35.77 5.18
N ASP A 810 0.69 35.72 3.85
CA ASP A 810 -0.27 34.87 3.13
C ASP A 810 -0.06 33.38 3.44
N LEU A 811 1.16 32.97 3.84
CA LEU A 811 1.40 31.61 4.35
C LEU A 811 0.53 31.34 5.59
N LEU A 812 0.49 32.27 6.53
CA LEU A 812 -0.32 32.14 7.74
C LEU A 812 -1.81 32.27 7.45
N ASP A 813 -2.21 33.07 6.47
CA ASP A 813 -3.63 33.15 6.09
C ASP A 813 -4.11 31.85 5.45
N GLU A 814 -3.32 31.25 4.57
CA GLU A 814 -3.64 29.95 3.97
C GLU A 814 -3.67 28.84 5.02
N ILE A 815 -2.65 28.73 5.89
CA ILE A 815 -2.64 27.76 7.00
C ILE A 815 -3.83 27.95 7.95
N ARG A 816 -4.27 29.19 8.18
CA ARG A 816 -5.43 29.47 9.03
C ARG A 816 -6.71 28.87 8.44
N TYR A 817 -6.85 28.83 7.12
CA TYR A 817 -7.99 28.21 6.45
C TYR A 817 -8.14 26.73 6.84
N GLU A 818 -7.02 26.00 6.89
CA GLU A 818 -6.96 24.60 7.30
C GLU A 818 -7.16 24.43 8.81
N LEU A 819 -6.49 25.24 9.63
CA LEU A 819 -6.65 25.19 11.10
C LEU A 819 -8.11 25.40 11.52
N GLU A 820 -8.86 26.28 10.85
CA GLU A 820 -10.30 26.46 11.11
C GLU A 820 -11.12 25.22 10.79
N TRP A 821 -10.79 24.48 9.73
CA TRP A 821 -11.40 23.17 9.47
C TRP A 821 -11.03 22.13 10.52
N MET A 822 -9.73 22.01 10.85
CA MET A 822 -9.26 21.09 11.89
C MET A 822 -9.98 21.34 13.22
N LYS A 823 -10.19 22.60 13.62
CA LYS A 823 -10.95 22.97 14.84
C LYS A 823 -12.39 22.43 14.83
N ARG A 824 -13.02 22.34 13.65
CA ARG A 824 -14.35 21.76 13.49
C ARG A 824 -14.33 20.24 13.63
N MET A 825 -13.21 19.57 13.36
CA MET A 825 -13.06 18.12 13.49
C MET A 825 -12.89 17.63 14.93
N GLN A 826 -12.60 18.51 15.89
CA GLN A 826 -12.62 18.14 17.31
C GLN A 826 -14.06 17.92 17.81
N ASP A 827 -14.26 16.87 18.58
CA ASP A 827 -15.52 16.52 19.25
C ASP A 827 -15.57 17.04 20.69
N LEU A 828 -16.73 17.00 21.32
CA LEU A 828 -17.00 17.58 22.65
C LEU A 828 -16.18 16.95 23.78
N ASP A 829 -15.78 15.69 23.65
CA ASP A 829 -14.93 14.98 24.62
C ASP A 829 -13.43 15.28 24.43
N GLY A 830 -13.08 16.02 23.37
CA GLY A 830 -11.72 16.41 23.05
C GLY A 830 -11.03 15.56 21.99
N GLY A 831 -11.56 14.39 21.67
CA GLY A 831 -11.04 13.56 20.59
C GLY A 831 -11.33 14.18 19.23
N VAL A 832 -10.57 13.77 18.21
CA VAL A 832 -10.62 14.38 16.88
C VAL A 832 -11.05 13.33 15.87
N PHE A 833 -12.00 13.67 15.01
CA PHE A 833 -12.45 12.78 13.94
C PHE A 833 -11.35 12.61 12.89
N PHE A 834 -11.19 11.40 12.36
CA PHE A 834 -10.04 11.03 11.55
C PHE A 834 -10.05 11.68 10.16
N LYS A 835 -11.17 11.54 9.44
CA LYS A 835 -11.34 12.04 8.07
C LYS A 835 -12.78 12.43 7.75
N VAL A 836 -12.96 13.17 6.67
CA VAL A 836 -14.26 13.43 6.04
C VAL A 836 -14.20 13.09 4.55
N GLY A 837 -15.19 12.35 4.03
CA GLY A 837 -15.20 11.90 2.63
C GLY A 837 -16.43 11.07 2.27
N SER A 838 -16.51 10.68 1.00
CA SER A 838 -17.54 9.79 0.47
C SER A 838 -17.21 8.33 0.83
N LEU A 839 -18.18 7.41 0.79
CA LEU A 839 -17.92 5.97 1.04
C LEU A 839 -17.36 5.24 -0.19
N GLU A 840 -17.47 5.86 -1.36
CA GLU A 840 -16.96 5.39 -2.66
C GLU A 840 -16.26 6.56 -3.37
N TRP A 841 -15.25 6.27 -4.19
CA TRP A 841 -14.46 7.31 -4.85
C TRP A 841 -15.33 8.13 -5.80
N ASP A 842 -15.32 9.44 -5.64
CA ASP A 842 -16.01 10.34 -6.55
C ASP A 842 -15.36 10.30 -7.95
N GLY A 843 -16.17 10.39 -9.01
CA GLY A 843 -15.70 10.27 -10.39
C GLY A 843 -14.93 11.49 -10.91
N PHE A 844 -14.08 11.28 -11.92
CA PHE A 844 -13.21 12.29 -12.55
C PHE A 844 -13.93 13.38 -13.35
N SER A 845 -15.25 13.30 -13.43
CA SER A 845 -16.01 14.03 -14.42
C SER A 845 -17.06 14.96 -13.79
N GLU A 846 -17.05 15.06 -12.46
CA GLU A 846 -17.94 15.90 -11.67
C GLU A 846 -17.14 16.99 -10.97
N MET A 847 -17.53 18.25 -11.16
CA MET A 847 -17.03 19.36 -10.37
C MET A 847 -17.59 19.29 -8.93
N PRO A 848 -16.91 19.87 -7.92
CA PRO A 848 -17.35 19.82 -6.51
C PRO A 848 -18.80 20.26 -6.29
N GLU A 849 -19.33 21.22 -7.06
CA GLU A 849 -20.71 21.69 -6.94
C GLU A 849 -21.76 20.76 -7.55
N ALA A 850 -21.34 19.82 -8.40
CA ALA A 850 -22.19 18.85 -9.05
C ALA A 850 -22.21 17.50 -8.31
N LEU A 851 -21.37 17.36 -7.27
CA LEU A 851 -21.21 16.14 -6.49
C LEU A 851 -22.54 15.73 -5.83
N LYS A 852 -22.94 14.47 -6.04
CA LYS A 852 -24.16 13.90 -5.43
C LYS A 852 -23.87 12.99 -4.24
N SER A 853 -22.61 12.59 -4.07
CA SER A 853 -22.19 11.67 -3.01
C SER A 853 -22.45 12.28 -1.63
N VAL A 854 -22.95 11.45 -0.71
CA VAL A 854 -23.10 11.84 0.69
C VAL A 854 -21.73 11.79 1.35
N ARG A 855 -21.35 12.88 2.02
CA ARG A 855 -20.11 12.95 2.78
C ARG A 855 -20.31 12.56 4.24
N TYR A 856 -19.33 11.83 4.75
CA TYR A 856 -19.31 11.29 6.08
C TYR A 856 -18.12 11.80 6.88
N VAL A 857 -18.36 12.22 8.12
CA VAL A 857 -17.33 12.37 9.14
C VAL A 857 -17.10 11.00 9.76
N MET A 858 -15.86 10.53 9.72
CA MET A 858 -15.49 9.19 10.19
C MET A 858 -14.95 9.23 11.63
N GLY A 859 -14.97 8.08 12.30
CA GLY A 859 -14.59 7.92 13.71
C GLY A 859 -13.24 8.53 14.10
N LYS A 860 -13.01 8.65 15.41
CA LYS A 860 -11.82 9.30 15.97
C LYS A 860 -10.65 8.34 16.03
N SER A 861 -9.42 8.87 16.06
CA SER A 861 -8.21 8.08 16.34
C SER A 861 -7.29 8.80 17.31
N THR A 862 -6.35 8.07 17.91
CA THR A 862 -5.28 8.64 18.73
C THR A 862 -4.34 9.50 17.89
N SER A 863 -3.93 9.01 16.71
CA SER A 863 -3.08 9.74 15.75
C SER A 863 -3.67 11.10 15.36
N SER A 864 -4.97 11.16 15.06
CA SER A 864 -5.65 12.41 14.70
C SER A 864 -5.72 13.40 15.86
N ALA A 865 -5.97 12.94 17.09
CA ALA A 865 -5.98 13.79 18.27
C ALA A 865 -4.58 14.39 18.56
N LEU A 866 -3.51 13.63 18.35
CA LEU A 866 -2.15 14.08 18.62
C LEU A 866 -1.58 14.99 17.52
N ASN A 867 -1.79 14.66 16.24
CA ASN A 867 -1.48 15.54 15.11
C ASN A 867 -2.17 16.91 15.29
N PHE A 868 -3.48 16.89 15.59
CA PHE A 868 -4.24 18.10 15.91
C PHE A 868 -3.67 18.83 17.14
N SER A 869 -3.31 18.11 18.20
CA SER A 869 -2.73 18.71 19.40
C SER A 869 -1.43 19.45 19.10
N ALA A 870 -0.55 18.86 18.30
CA ALA A 870 0.73 19.43 17.91
C ALA A 870 0.54 20.75 17.15
N VAL A 871 -0.20 20.73 16.03
CA VAL A 871 -0.37 21.93 15.19
C VAL A 871 -1.18 23.03 15.87
N MET A 872 -2.13 22.68 16.75
CA MET A 872 -2.86 23.69 17.54
C MET A 872 -1.97 24.34 18.60
N ALA A 873 -0.97 23.63 19.16
CA ALA A 873 0.03 24.23 20.03
C ALA A 873 0.94 25.19 19.23
N MET A 874 1.38 24.80 18.04
CA MET A 874 2.12 25.68 17.12
C MET A 874 1.33 26.95 16.79
N ALA A 875 0.08 26.78 16.36
CA ALA A 875 -0.81 27.90 16.04
C ALA A 875 -1.01 28.84 17.24
N ALA A 876 -1.12 28.29 18.46
CA ALA A 876 -1.28 29.11 19.66
C ALA A 876 -0.11 30.07 19.89
N ARG A 877 1.14 29.64 19.66
CA ARG A 877 2.32 30.51 19.84
C ARG A 877 2.61 31.41 18.65
N ILE A 878 2.31 30.96 17.43
CA ILE A 878 2.57 31.71 16.19
C ILE A 878 1.54 32.84 16.01
N TYR A 879 0.25 32.57 16.20
CA TYR A 879 -0.83 33.57 16.04
C TYR A 879 -1.08 34.38 17.32
N LYS A 880 -0.06 34.62 18.16
CA LYS A 880 -0.19 35.29 19.47
C LYS A 880 -0.82 36.69 19.41
N GLU A 881 -0.68 37.38 18.27
CA GLU A 881 -1.26 38.71 18.06
C GLU A 881 -2.81 38.63 17.94
N ASP A 882 -3.33 37.52 17.43
CA ASP A 882 -4.76 37.18 17.50
C ASP A 882 -5.03 36.41 18.81
N LYS A 883 -5.15 37.17 19.90
CA LYS A 883 -5.25 36.62 21.26
C LYS A 883 -6.40 35.64 21.45
N GLU A 884 -7.53 35.84 20.76
CA GLU A 884 -8.69 34.96 20.86
C GLU A 884 -8.42 33.63 20.16
N PHE A 885 -7.93 33.67 18.93
CA PHE A 885 -7.55 32.47 18.18
C PHE A 885 -6.44 31.69 18.88
N SER A 886 -5.38 32.38 19.32
CA SER A 886 -4.26 31.78 20.05
C SER A 886 -4.72 31.02 21.31
N LYS A 887 -5.59 31.64 22.12
CA LYS A 887 -6.14 31.03 23.33
C LYS A 887 -7.03 29.84 23.02
N ASP A 888 -7.85 29.91 21.97
CA ASP A 888 -8.70 28.79 21.54
C ASP A 888 -7.85 27.60 21.09
N CYS A 889 -6.86 27.83 20.22
CA CYS A 889 -5.92 26.81 19.76
C CYS A 889 -5.22 26.11 20.92
N LEU A 890 -4.68 26.86 21.89
CA LEU A 890 -4.02 26.26 23.06
C LEU A 890 -4.99 25.41 23.89
N LYS A 891 -6.21 25.90 24.12
CA LYS A 891 -7.23 25.15 24.87
C LYS A 891 -7.55 23.83 24.17
N ARG A 892 -7.76 23.87 22.86
CA ARG A 892 -8.09 22.70 22.03
C ARG A 892 -6.95 21.69 21.98
N SER A 893 -5.71 22.16 21.85
CA SER A 893 -4.49 21.34 21.91
C SER A 893 -4.43 20.55 23.23
N ILE A 894 -4.54 21.24 24.37
CA ILE A 894 -4.48 20.60 25.70
C ILE A 894 -5.61 19.57 25.88
N VAL A 895 -6.81 19.86 25.36
CA VAL A 895 -7.96 18.96 25.46
C VAL A 895 -7.78 17.72 24.57
N ALA A 896 -7.24 17.86 23.36
CA ALA A 896 -6.93 16.74 22.47
C ALA A 896 -5.82 15.86 23.04
N TRP A 897 -4.74 16.45 23.56
CA TRP A 897 -3.69 15.73 24.29
C TRP A 897 -4.27 14.89 25.45
N LYS A 898 -5.14 15.49 26.27
CA LYS A 898 -5.78 14.78 27.39
C LYS A 898 -6.66 13.62 26.92
N TRP A 899 -7.38 13.81 25.81
CA TRP A 899 -8.17 12.73 25.21
C TRP A 899 -7.27 11.59 24.74
N ALA A 900 -6.17 11.89 24.04
CA ALA A 900 -5.22 10.88 23.58
C ALA A 900 -4.56 10.12 24.74
N VAL A 901 -4.14 10.80 25.81
CA VAL A 901 -3.60 10.13 27.01
C VAL A 901 -4.60 9.16 27.65
N ASN A 902 -5.90 9.50 27.63
CA ASN A 902 -6.95 8.62 28.15
C ASN A 902 -7.37 7.52 27.16
N ASN A 903 -6.97 7.64 25.89
CA ASN A 903 -7.35 6.75 24.80
C ASN A 903 -6.10 6.51 23.93
N PRO A 904 -5.04 5.86 24.46
CA PRO A 904 -3.73 5.84 23.82
C PRO A 904 -3.64 4.93 22.59
N ASP A 905 -4.58 4.01 22.40
CA ASP A 905 -4.50 2.95 21.38
C ASP A 905 -5.76 2.90 20.48
N ILE A 906 -6.44 4.03 20.27
CA ILE A 906 -7.61 4.09 19.38
C ILE A 906 -7.15 4.18 17.94
N ARG A 907 -7.26 3.06 17.24
CA ARG A 907 -7.02 2.92 15.80
C ARG A 907 -8.00 3.76 14.99
N GLU A 908 -7.55 4.13 13.82
CA GLU A 908 -8.33 4.73 12.74
C GLU A 908 -9.56 3.87 12.37
N PRO A 909 -10.64 4.49 11.87
CA PRO A 909 -11.78 3.75 11.33
C PRO A 909 -11.40 2.89 10.12
N ASP A 910 -12.05 1.73 9.97
CA ASP A 910 -11.91 0.89 8.78
C ASP A 910 -12.11 1.66 7.47
N GLU A 911 -11.37 1.23 6.45
CA GLU A 911 -11.48 1.81 5.12
C GLU A 911 -12.88 1.69 4.52
N VAL A 912 -13.35 2.83 4.03
CA VAL A 912 -14.54 2.95 3.21
C VAL A 912 -14.01 3.35 1.84
N GLY A 913 -14.27 2.53 0.80
CA GLY A 913 -13.59 2.54 -0.50
C GLY A 913 -13.72 3.81 -1.37
N GLY A 914 -13.91 4.97 -0.76
CA GLY A 914 -13.91 6.31 -1.35
C GLY A 914 -13.03 7.33 -0.65
N THR A 915 -12.14 6.88 0.22
CA THR A 915 -11.17 7.73 0.92
C THR A 915 -9.85 7.00 1.10
N GLY A 916 -8.76 7.75 1.26
CA GLY A 916 -7.43 7.22 1.55
C GLY A 916 -7.30 6.74 3.00
N ALA A 917 -6.45 5.74 3.21
CA ALA A 917 -6.42 5.02 4.47
C ALA A 917 -5.69 5.73 5.60
N TYR A 918 -4.49 6.24 5.32
CA TYR A 918 -3.64 6.90 6.31
C TYR A 918 -3.49 6.09 7.62
N GLU A 919 -3.42 4.76 7.47
CA GLU A 919 -3.32 3.81 8.59
C GLU A 919 -1.99 3.95 9.32
N ASP A 920 -2.03 3.96 10.65
CA ASP A 920 -0.85 4.00 11.51
C ASP A 920 -1.07 3.18 12.78
N SER A 921 -0.21 2.18 13.00
CA SER A 921 -0.29 1.26 14.13
C SER A 921 0.56 1.66 15.34
N HIS A 922 1.29 2.77 15.28
CA HIS A 922 2.28 3.16 16.30
C HIS A 922 2.23 4.66 16.65
N PHE A 923 1.41 5.05 17.62
CA PHE A 923 1.19 6.47 17.95
C PHE A 923 2.30 7.18 18.77
N GLY A 924 3.44 6.51 18.93
CA GLY A 924 4.48 6.91 19.88
C GLY A 924 5.20 8.19 19.48
N ASP A 925 5.43 8.34 18.18
CA ASP A 925 6.04 9.52 17.59
C ASP A 925 5.07 10.71 17.53
N GLU A 926 3.77 10.51 17.34
CA GLU A 926 2.78 11.59 17.50
C GLU A 926 2.74 12.10 18.94
N PHE A 927 2.81 11.20 19.93
CA PHE A 927 2.88 11.62 21.34
C PHE A 927 4.15 12.43 21.59
N PHE A 928 5.29 11.99 21.04
CA PHE A 928 6.55 12.71 21.15
C PHE A 928 6.47 14.11 20.53
N TRP A 929 5.96 14.22 19.29
CA TRP A 929 5.82 15.50 18.61
C TRP A 929 4.86 16.43 19.35
N ALA A 930 3.65 15.97 19.69
CA ALA A 930 2.67 16.79 20.41
C ALA A 930 3.19 17.25 21.79
N ALA A 931 3.96 16.41 22.50
CA ALA A 931 4.60 16.80 23.74
C ALA A 931 5.64 17.90 23.55
N CYS A 932 6.48 17.81 22.50
CA CYS A 932 7.44 18.85 22.13
C CYS A 932 6.74 20.19 21.88
N GLU A 933 5.69 20.20 21.05
CA GLU A 933 4.96 21.42 20.74
C GLU A 933 4.29 22.04 21.97
N LEU A 934 3.67 21.20 22.82
CA LEU A 934 3.07 21.64 24.08
C LEU A 934 4.11 22.14 25.08
N PHE A 935 5.30 21.53 25.12
CA PHE A 935 6.39 21.99 25.97
C PHE A 935 6.87 23.38 25.57
N VAL A 936 7.18 23.61 24.28
CA VAL A 936 7.59 24.93 23.78
C VAL A 936 6.50 25.98 24.05
N THR A 937 5.24 25.63 23.78
CA THR A 937 4.12 26.58 23.87
C THR A 937 3.74 26.92 25.31
N THR A 938 3.89 25.98 26.26
CA THR A 938 3.37 26.16 27.64
C THR A 938 4.44 26.24 28.72
N GLY A 939 5.67 25.78 28.45
CA GLY A 939 6.74 25.66 29.44
C GLY A 939 6.45 24.67 30.57
N LYS A 940 5.39 23.86 30.51
CA LYS A 940 5.00 22.96 31.60
C LYS A 940 5.98 21.79 31.74
N GLY A 941 6.51 21.60 32.95
CA GLY A 941 7.48 20.56 33.26
C GLY A 941 7.00 19.12 33.05
N SER A 942 5.70 18.87 33.02
CA SER A 942 5.14 17.53 32.72
C SER A 942 5.47 17.07 31.30
N PHE A 943 5.38 17.97 30.31
CA PHE A 943 5.73 17.65 28.92
C PHE A 943 7.23 17.49 28.77
N LYS A 944 8.02 18.37 29.41
CA LYS A 944 9.48 18.23 29.46
C LYS A 944 9.91 16.85 29.98
N LYS A 945 9.31 16.43 31.10
CA LYS A 945 9.61 15.13 31.72
C LYS A 945 9.24 13.98 30.77
N TYR A 946 8.11 14.06 30.09
CA TYR A 946 7.72 13.06 29.09
C TYR A 946 8.75 12.97 27.96
N ILE A 947 9.13 14.10 27.38
CA ILE A 947 10.15 14.18 26.32
C ILE A 947 11.48 13.60 26.80
N GLU A 948 11.95 13.97 28.01
CA GLU A 948 13.19 13.43 28.59
C GLU A 948 13.15 11.91 28.78
N GLN A 949 11.97 11.34 29.05
CA GLN A 949 11.79 9.90 29.23
C GLN A 949 11.72 9.13 27.91
N THR A 950 11.24 9.75 26.83
CA THR A 950 10.99 9.08 25.55
C THR A 950 11.99 9.44 24.46
N ALA A 951 12.76 10.52 24.61
CA ALA A 951 13.69 11.06 23.62
C ALA A 951 14.58 10.02 22.95
N SER A 952 15.19 9.11 23.71
CA SER A 952 16.09 8.09 23.19
C SER A 952 15.39 7.07 22.27
N SER A 953 14.07 6.87 22.43
CA SER A 953 13.28 5.94 21.61
C SER A 953 12.97 6.53 20.23
N TYR A 954 12.93 7.86 20.12
CA TYR A 954 12.49 8.58 18.93
C TYR A 954 13.61 9.42 18.30
N LEU A 955 14.88 9.02 18.47
CA LEU A 955 16.00 9.65 17.77
C LEU A 955 15.77 9.63 16.25
N CYS A 956 16.26 10.67 15.56
CA CYS A 956 16.08 10.84 14.13
C CYS A 956 16.81 9.72 13.36
N LYS A 957 16.04 8.79 12.78
CA LYS A 957 16.56 7.63 12.03
C LYS A 957 16.18 7.67 10.54
N ASN A 958 14.99 8.17 10.25
CA ASN A 958 14.43 8.37 8.91
C ASN A 958 13.87 9.79 8.83
N ALA A 959 13.63 10.31 7.62
CA ALA A 959 12.94 11.59 7.47
C ALA A 959 11.45 11.48 7.87
N ALA A 960 10.82 12.62 8.15
CA ALA A 960 9.40 12.65 8.51
C ALA A 960 8.53 12.26 7.30
N ASN A 961 7.41 11.61 7.57
CA ASN A 961 6.32 11.37 6.63
C ASN A 961 4.98 11.41 7.39
N TRP A 962 3.87 11.05 6.74
CA TRP A 962 2.55 11.15 7.35
C TRP A 962 2.28 10.14 8.48
N TYR A 963 3.01 9.02 8.56
CA TYR A 963 2.90 8.00 9.62
C TYR A 963 4.10 7.99 10.57
N ASN A 964 5.07 8.90 10.38
CA ASN A 964 6.20 9.06 11.29
C ASN A 964 6.57 10.55 11.41
N VAL A 965 6.17 11.16 12.52
CA VAL A 965 6.23 12.61 12.74
C VAL A 965 7.19 13.02 13.86
N SER A 966 7.97 12.09 14.43
CA SER A 966 8.85 12.39 15.58
C SER A 966 9.87 13.50 15.28
N ASN A 967 10.34 13.58 14.04
CA ASN A 967 11.33 14.57 13.62
C ASN A 967 10.81 16.01 13.72
N LEU A 968 9.51 16.24 13.50
CA LEU A 968 8.92 17.56 13.70
C LEU A 968 9.09 18.04 15.15
N GLY A 969 9.02 17.10 16.12
CA GLY A 969 9.33 17.38 17.52
C GLY A 969 10.78 17.83 17.73
N TRP A 970 11.75 17.14 17.11
CA TRP A 970 13.16 17.53 17.19
C TRP A 970 13.44 18.88 16.56
N PHE A 971 12.87 19.13 15.39
CA PHE A 971 12.97 20.40 14.68
C PHE A 971 12.48 21.57 15.53
N THR A 972 11.34 21.40 16.20
CA THR A 972 10.82 22.36 17.18
C THR A 972 11.77 22.57 18.35
N LEU A 973 12.30 21.49 18.96
CA LEU A 973 13.23 21.62 20.08
C LEU A 973 14.54 22.33 19.68
N ILE A 974 15.08 22.03 18.50
CA ILE A 974 16.28 22.67 17.93
C ILE A 974 16.05 24.17 17.70
N LYS A 975 14.86 24.55 17.21
CA LYS A 975 14.55 25.96 16.94
C LYS A 975 14.41 26.78 18.22
N HIS A 976 13.81 26.21 19.27
CA HIS A 976 13.36 26.96 20.45
C HIS A 976 14.28 26.87 21.67
N PHE A 977 15.25 25.95 21.69
CA PHE A 977 16.16 25.79 22.81
C PHE A 977 17.63 25.82 22.41
N ASP A 978 18.47 26.28 23.33
CA ASP A 978 19.91 26.11 23.23
C ASP A 978 20.27 24.62 23.40
N VAL A 979 20.72 24.00 22.30
CA VAL A 979 21.09 22.59 22.23
C VAL A 979 22.21 22.21 23.20
N GLN A 980 23.04 23.16 23.64
CA GLN A 980 24.12 22.90 24.61
C GLN A 980 23.61 22.81 26.04
N LYS A 981 22.44 23.40 26.33
CA LYS A 981 21.88 23.48 27.68
C LYS A 981 21.10 22.23 28.09
N TYR A 982 20.57 21.48 27.13
CA TYR A 982 19.71 20.32 27.38
C TYR A 982 20.32 19.05 26.76
N PRO A 983 20.83 18.10 27.57
CA PRO A 983 21.51 16.91 27.07
C PRO A 983 20.70 16.08 26.06
N PHE A 984 19.40 15.87 26.31
CA PHE A 984 18.53 15.12 25.38
C PHE A 984 18.31 15.85 24.05
N ILE A 985 18.30 17.20 24.04
CA ILE A 985 18.22 17.99 22.80
C ILE A 985 19.56 17.94 22.07
N SER A 986 20.69 17.96 22.79
CA SER A 986 22.01 17.75 22.20
C SER A 986 22.13 16.39 21.51
N GLU A 987 21.58 15.34 22.12
CA GLU A 987 21.52 14.00 21.54
C GLU A 987 20.62 13.94 20.31
N GLY A 988 19.39 14.45 20.40
CA GLY A 988 18.49 14.56 19.24
C GLY A 988 19.11 15.35 18.08
N SER A 989 19.76 16.48 18.38
CA SER A 989 20.46 17.30 17.37
C SER A 989 21.59 16.54 16.67
N ARG A 990 22.35 15.72 17.42
CA ARG A 990 23.36 14.84 16.83
C ARG A 990 22.75 13.77 15.93
N SER A 991 21.58 13.22 16.28
CA SER A 991 20.87 12.26 15.41
C SER A 991 20.41 12.91 14.10
N VAL A 992 19.93 14.16 14.14
CA VAL A 992 19.56 14.93 12.93
C VAL A 992 20.78 15.16 12.03
N ILE A 993 21.91 15.58 12.60
CA ILE A 993 23.16 15.77 11.85
C ILE A 993 23.65 14.44 11.25
N ALA A 994 23.60 13.35 12.02
CA ALA A 994 24.02 12.03 11.53
C ALA A 994 23.17 11.53 10.36
N LEU A 995 21.85 11.74 10.41
CA LEU A 995 20.96 11.41 9.29
C LEU A 995 21.24 12.30 8.08
N ALA A 996 21.45 13.61 8.27
CA ALA A 996 21.84 14.51 7.18
C ALA A 996 23.17 14.11 6.53
N ASP A 997 24.17 13.72 7.33
CA ASP A 997 25.46 13.21 6.83
C ASP A 997 25.29 11.94 5.97
N ARG A 998 24.36 11.05 6.34
CA ARG A 998 24.00 9.89 5.52
C ARG A 998 23.41 10.32 4.17
N PHE A 999 22.52 11.30 4.15
CA PHE A 999 21.94 11.82 2.91
C PHE A 999 22.95 12.53 2.02
N VAL A 1000 23.86 13.34 2.58
CA VAL A 1000 24.97 13.95 1.84
C VAL A 1000 25.83 12.85 1.19
N LYS A 1001 26.16 11.79 1.93
CA LYS A 1001 26.91 10.66 1.39
C LYS A 1001 26.16 9.94 0.27
N ALA A 1002 24.84 9.76 0.39
CA ALA A 1002 24.01 9.17 -0.66
C ALA A 1002 24.07 10.02 -1.94
N ILE A 1003 23.89 11.35 -1.81
CA ILE A 1003 24.06 12.33 -2.90
C ILE A 1003 25.43 12.23 -3.56
N ASP A 1004 26.50 12.14 -2.76
CA ASP A 1004 27.87 12.03 -3.28
C ASP A 1004 28.11 10.79 -4.12
N SER A 1005 27.46 9.69 -3.77
CA SER A 1005 27.58 8.40 -4.46
C SER A 1005 26.60 8.20 -5.63
N ASN A 1006 25.56 9.04 -5.72
CA ASN A 1006 24.52 8.91 -6.74
C ASN A 1006 24.90 9.71 -8.00
N PRO A 1007 24.84 9.13 -9.22
CA PRO A 1007 25.21 9.85 -10.45
C PRO A 1007 24.28 11.04 -10.78
N CYS A 1008 23.04 10.99 -10.30
CA CYS A 1008 22.05 12.07 -10.37
C CYS A 1008 22.11 13.03 -9.18
N ARG A 1009 22.99 12.76 -8.20
CA ARG A 1009 23.24 13.57 -6.99
C ARG A 1009 22.01 13.81 -6.11
N ILE A 1010 21.22 12.76 -5.89
CA ILE A 1010 20.04 12.80 -5.01
C ILE A 1010 20.17 11.84 -3.82
N PRO A 1011 19.52 12.13 -2.67
CA PRO A 1011 19.57 11.28 -1.48
C PRO A 1011 18.53 10.16 -1.58
N VAL A 1012 18.50 9.44 -2.70
CA VAL A 1012 17.50 8.42 -2.98
C VAL A 1012 17.87 7.10 -2.34
N GLU A 1013 16.90 6.49 -1.68
CA GLU A 1013 16.98 5.12 -1.18
C GLU A 1013 16.08 4.20 -2.01
N ASP A 1014 14.88 4.67 -2.36
CA ASP A 1014 13.91 4.00 -3.24
C ASP A 1014 12.98 5.01 -3.94
N PHE A 1015 12.26 4.56 -4.97
CA PHE A 1015 11.22 5.31 -5.69
C PHE A 1015 9.84 4.71 -5.40
N ILE A 1016 9.21 5.16 -4.32
CA ILE A 1016 7.85 4.75 -3.90
C ILE A 1016 6.79 5.79 -4.25
N TRP A 1017 5.52 5.52 -3.97
CA TRP A 1017 4.44 6.51 -4.10
C TRP A 1017 4.77 7.78 -3.28
N GLY A 1018 4.88 8.91 -3.98
CA GLY A 1018 5.25 10.20 -3.36
C GLY A 1018 6.76 10.39 -3.20
N SER A 1019 7.57 9.67 -3.98
CA SER A 1019 9.05 9.72 -3.94
C SER A 1019 9.62 11.13 -4.01
N ASN A 1020 9.01 12.05 -4.76
CA ASN A 1020 9.42 13.45 -4.79
C ASN A 1020 9.35 14.10 -3.39
N SER A 1021 8.27 13.83 -2.65
CA SER A 1021 8.13 14.32 -1.27
C SER A 1021 9.09 13.62 -0.32
N VAL A 1022 9.41 12.34 -0.53
CA VAL A 1022 10.41 11.63 0.28
C VAL A 1022 11.76 12.32 0.16
N LEU A 1023 12.21 12.62 -1.06
CA LEU A 1023 13.46 13.34 -1.30
C LEU A 1023 13.44 14.74 -0.69
N LEU A 1024 12.32 15.48 -0.79
CA LEU A 1024 12.20 16.79 -0.16
C LEU A 1024 12.19 16.70 1.37
N ASN A 1025 11.62 15.66 1.97
CA ASN A 1025 11.70 15.43 3.42
C ASN A 1025 13.12 15.07 3.87
N HIS A 1026 13.92 14.42 3.02
CA HIS A 1026 15.37 14.27 3.26
C HIS A 1026 16.05 15.64 3.27
N ALA A 1027 15.68 16.52 2.34
CA ALA A 1027 16.18 17.90 2.30
C ALA A 1027 15.78 18.71 3.54
N VAL A 1028 14.57 18.54 4.10
CA VAL A 1028 14.18 19.18 5.38
C VAL A 1028 15.15 18.82 6.51
N VAL A 1029 15.56 17.55 6.61
CA VAL A 1029 16.57 17.13 7.61
C VAL A 1029 17.91 17.85 7.37
N MET A 1030 18.35 17.96 6.12
CA MET A 1030 19.59 18.68 5.75
C MET A 1030 19.48 20.19 6.03
N CYS A 1031 18.30 20.81 5.86
CA CYS A 1031 18.05 22.20 6.23
C CYS A 1031 18.28 22.44 7.74
N TYR A 1032 17.80 21.53 8.60
CA TYR A 1032 18.05 21.63 10.05
C TYR A 1032 19.50 21.32 10.42
N ALA A 1033 20.18 20.42 9.71
CA ALA A 1033 21.62 20.22 9.89
C ALA A 1033 22.44 21.45 9.48
N TYR A 1034 22.06 22.14 8.40
CA TYR A 1034 22.63 23.44 8.03
C TYR A 1034 22.35 24.50 9.10
N TYR A 1035 21.11 24.59 9.60
CA TYR A 1035 20.75 25.51 10.67
C TYR A 1035 21.64 25.34 11.92
N LEU A 1036 21.91 24.08 12.31
CA LEU A 1036 22.75 23.72 13.46
C LEU A 1036 24.24 23.98 13.24
N THR A 1037 24.76 23.72 12.04
CA THR A 1037 26.21 23.60 11.81
C THR A 1037 26.81 24.65 10.88
N ARG A 1038 25.97 25.26 10.02
CA ARG A 1038 26.38 26.18 8.93
C ARG A 1038 27.39 25.60 7.95
N GLN A 1039 27.41 24.27 7.78
CA GLN A 1039 28.29 23.62 6.80
C GLN A 1039 27.66 23.62 5.40
N ASP A 1040 28.36 24.17 4.42
CA ASP A 1040 27.87 24.36 3.05
C ASP A 1040 27.45 23.07 2.35
N LYS A 1041 28.07 21.93 2.69
CA LYS A 1041 27.70 20.61 2.13
C LYS A 1041 26.21 20.29 2.25
N TYR A 1042 25.55 20.78 3.32
CA TYR A 1042 24.11 20.58 3.51
C TYR A 1042 23.30 21.50 2.60
N LEU A 1043 23.68 22.77 2.48
CA LEU A 1043 23.01 23.73 1.59
C LEU A 1043 23.14 23.30 0.11
N GLU A 1044 24.35 22.90 -0.30
CA GLU A 1044 24.61 22.37 -1.64
C GLU A 1044 23.77 21.11 -1.92
N SER A 1045 23.67 20.20 -0.96
CA SER A 1045 22.87 18.98 -1.09
C SER A 1045 21.37 19.26 -1.20
N VAL A 1046 20.86 20.29 -0.52
CA VAL A 1046 19.48 20.75 -0.67
C VAL A 1046 19.26 21.32 -2.08
N ILE A 1047 20.21 22.10 -2.62
CA ILE A 1047 20.14 22.61 -4.00
C ILE A 1047 20.09 21.44 -5.00
N GLU A 1048 20.96 20.43 -4.86
CA GLU A 1048 20.96 19.25 -5.73
C GLU A 1048 19.59 18.52 -5.73
N THR A 1049 18.98 18.42 -4.54
CA THR A 1049 17.67 17.76 -4.38
C THR A 1049 16.55 18.54 -5.07
N VAL A 1050 16.59 19.87 -5.04
CA VAL A 1050 15.61 20.71 -5.74
C VAL A 1050 15.85 20.74 -7.25
N ASP A 1051 17.11 20.73 -7.70
CA ASP A 1051 17.43 20.60 -9.12
C ASP A 1051 16.79 19.35 -9.73
N TYR A 1052 16.77 18.23 -8.98
CA TYR A 1052 16.09 17.00 -9.39
C TYR A 1052 14.59 17.24 -9.60
N VAL A 1053 13.91 17.88 -8.65
CA VAL A 1053 12.47 18.18 -8.77
C VAL A 1053 12.18 19.07 -9.98
N PHE A 1054 13.11 19.96 -10.34
CA PHE A 1054 12.97 20.89 -11.46
C PHE A 1054 13.52 20.40 -12.81
N GLY A 1055 13.83 19.11 -12.95
CA GLY A 1055 14.14 18.51 -14.26
C GLY A 1055 15.53 17.90 -14.42
N LYS A 1056 16.41 18.06 -13.43
CA LYS A 1056 17.72 17.38 -13.39
C LYS A 1056 17.56 15.95 -12.87
N ASN A 1057 16.74 15.17 -13.59
CA ASN A 1057 16.36 13.81 -13.23
C ASN A 1057 16.30 12.91 -14.49
N ALA A 1058 16.13 11.60 -14.28
CA ALA A 1058 16.13 10.62 -15.37
C ALA A 1058 14.98 10.85 -16.38
N THR A 1059 13.83 11.34 -15.93
CA THR A 1059 12.66 11.58 -16.78
C THR A 1059 12.74 12.89 -17.58
N GLY A 1060 13.56 13.84 -17.12
CA GLY A 1060 13.60 15.20 -17.65
C GLY A 1060 12.36 16.04 -17.39
N PHE A 1061 11.41 15.61 -16.55
CA PHE A 1061 10.27 16.43 -16.14
C PHE A 1061 10.64 17.37 -14.98
N CYS A 1062 10.19 18.62 -15.07
CA CYS A 1062 9.96 19.44 -13.89
C CYS A 1062 8.67 18.92 -13.22
N PHE A 1063 8.78 18.30 -12.05
CA PHE A 1063 7.63 17.67 -11.37
C PHE A 1063 6.67 18.64 -10.68
N VAL A 1064 6.81 19.95 -10.95
CA VAL A 1064 5.89 20.97 -10.42
C VAL A 1064 5.05 21.53 -11.55
N THR A 1065 3.73 21.40 -11.43
CA THR A 1065 2.77 21.81 -12.45
C THR A 1065 2.90 23.29 -12.80
N GLY A 1066 2.81 23.62 -14.09
CA GLY A 1066 2.89 24.99 -14.58
C GLY A 1066 4.27 25.65 -14.47
N LEU A 1067 5.30 24.92 -14.02
CA LEU A 1067 6.69 25.39 -13.92
C LEU A 1067 7.61 24.58 -14.84
N GLY A 1068 8.72 25.17 -15.26
CA GLY A 1068 9.66 24.53 -16.19
C GLY A 1068 9.09 24.40 -17.62
N LYS A 1069 9.90 23.89 -18.55
CA LYS A 1069 9.53 23.70 -19.96
C LYS A 1069 8.71 22.43 -20.18
N ARG A 1070 8.98 21.40 -19.37
CA ARG A 1070 8.34 20.09 -19.41
C ARG A 1070 7.81 19.76 -18.02
N SER A 1071 6.61 20.24 -17.71
CA SER A 1071 5.88 19.93 -16.47
C SER A 1071 4.68 19.01 -16.71
N PRO A 1072 4.17 18.36 -15.66
CA PRO A 1072 2.92 17.61 -15.72
C PRO A 1072 1.78 18.49 -16.22
N LEU A 1073 0.99 17.97 -17.16
CA LEU A 1073 -0.21 18.57 -17.71
C LEU A 1073 -1.47 17.76 -17.36
N GLN A 1074 -1.31 16.48 -17.03
CA GLN A 1074 -2.42 15.56 -16.74
C GLN A 1074 -2.31 14.94 -15.33
N PRO A 1075 -2.15 15.73 -14.26
CA PRO A 1075 -2.10 15.17 -12.92
C PRO A 1075 -3.42 14.45 -12.57
N HIS A 1076 -3.32 13.39 -11.75
CA HIS A 1076 -4.49 12.69 -11.21
C HIS A 1076 -5.22 13.60 -10.22
N HIS A 1077 -6.14 14.43 -10.72
CA HIS A 1077 -6.88 15.41 -9.92
C HIS A 1077 -8.29 15.66 -10.47
N ARG A 1078 -9.32 15.41 -9.65
CA ARG A 1078 -10.73 15.46 -10.09
C ARG A 1078 -11.18 16.79 -10.66
N ILE A 1079 -10.76 17.92 -10.06
CA ILE A 1079 -11.11 19.24 -10.61
C ILE A 1079 -10.40 19.53 -11.94
N MET A 1080 -9.09 19.33 -12.03
CA MET A 1080 -8.33 19.54 -13.28
C MET A 1080 -8.85 18.65 -14.42
N ALA A 1081 -9.41 17.48 -14.10
CA ALA A 1081 -10.10 16.62 -15.06
C ALA A 1081 -11.45 17.16 -15.54
N ALA A 1082 -12.18 17.89 -14.69
CA ALA A 1082 -13.58 18.27 -14.91
C ALA A 1082 -13.78 19.75 -15.31
N ASP A 1083 -12.89 20.66 -14.89
CA ASP A 1083 -13.02 22.10 -15.13
C ASP A 1083 -12.78 22.46 -16.61
N GLY A 1084 -12.04 21.60 -17.31
CA GLY A 1084 -11.39 21.78 -18.62
C GLY A 1084 -10.86 23.15 -18.91
N VAL A 1085 -10.05 23.59 -17.97
CA VAL A 1085 -8.87 24.38 -18.26
C VAL A 1085 -7.78 23.40 -18.69
N GLU A 1086 -7.15 23.63 -19.84
CA GLU A 1086 -6.07 22.76 -20.36
C GLU A 1086 -4.85 22.80 -19.44
N ALA A 1087 -4.53 23.97 -18.90
CA ALA A 1087 -3.44 24.13 -17.95
C ALA A 1087 -3.86 23.58 -16.57
N PRO A 1088 -3.03 22.73 -15.93
CA PRO A 1088 -3.27 22.28 -14.57
C PRO A 1088 -3.15 23.45 -13.59
N PHE A 1089 -3.60 23.26 -12.36
CA PHE A 1089 -3.33 24.22 -11.29
C PHE A 1089 -1.82 24.41 -11.14
N PRO A 1090 -1.29 25.64 -11.11
CA PRO A 1090 0.14 25.88 -11.04
C PRO A 1090 0.66 25.64 -9.62
N GLY A 1091 1.89 25.15 -9.52
CA GLY A 1091 2.64 25.06 -8.26
C GLY A 1091 2.45 23.77 -7.47
N PHE A 1092 1.74 22.76 -7.98
CA PHE A 1092 1.62 21.47 -7.31
C PHE A 1092 2.79 20.54 -7.63
N LEU A 1093 3.36 19.95 -6.59
CA LEU A 1093 4.27 18.82 -6.73
C LEU A 1093 3.48 17.53 -7.01
N VAL A 1094 3.80 16.84 -8.10
CA VAL A 1094 3.29 15.48 -8.36
C VAL A 1094 4.10 14.43 -7.58
N GLY A 1095 3.50 13.25 -7.37
CA GLY A 1095 4.11 12.17 -6.59
C GLY A 1095 5.52 11.77 -7.04
N GLY A 1096 5.76 11.77 -8.36
CA GLY A 1096 7.05 11.45 -8.96
C GLY A 1096 7.19 9.96 -9.33
N PRO A 1097 8.38 9.53 -9.78
CA PRO A 1097 8.60 8.14 -10.19
C PRO A 1097 8.25 7.15 -9.08
N ASN A 1098 7.55 6.07 -9.44
CA ASN A 1098 7.10 5.03 -8.53
C ASN A 1098 7.39 3.65 -9.14
N ALA A 1099 8.35 2.95 -8.56
CA ALA A 1099 8.79 1.62 -8.98
C ALA A 1099 7.69 0.56 -8.84
N ASP A 1100 6.72 0.76 -7.94
CA ASP A 1100 5.61 -0.18 -7.71
C ASP A 1100 4.58 -0.14 -8.84
N ARG A 1101 4.45 0.98 -9.56
CA ARG A 1101 3.47 1.17 -10.66
C ARG A 1101 2.09 0.59 -10.31
N GLN A 1102 1.58 0.98 -9.14
CA GLN A 1102 0.42 0.33 -8.51
C GLN A 1102 -0.87 0.43 -9.33
N ASP A 1103 -0.97 1.46 -10.16
CA ASP A 1103 -2.02 1.69 -11.14
C ASP A 1103 -1.87 0.77 -12.38
N GLU A 1104 -0.66 0.59 -12.93
CA GLU A 1104 -0.42 -0.40 -13.99
C GLU A 1104 -0.71 -1.83 -13.50
N ILE A 1105 -0.23 -2.19 -12.31
CA ILE A 1105 -0.39 -3.53 -11.74
C ILE A 1105 -1.85 -3.82 -11.35
N SER A 1106 -2.59 -2.82 -10.89
CA SER A 1106 -4.03 -2.96 -10.62
C SER A 1106 -4.87 -3.05 -11.90
N GLY A 1107 -4.25 -2.81 -13.06
CA GLY A 1107 -4.90 -2.84 -14.37
C GLY A 1107 -5.67 -1.54 -14.66
N GLU A 1108 -5.24 -0.42 -14.10
CA GLU A 1108 -5.87 0.87 -14.29
C GLU A 1108 -5.89 1.22 -15.79
N PRO A 1109 -7.07 1.47 -16.35
CA PRO A 1109 -7.24 1.77 -17.75
C PRO A 1109 -6.36 2.89 -18.31
N GLY A 1110 -5.53 2.58 -19.32
CA GLY A 1110 -4.74 3.57 -20.05
C GLY A 1110 -3.39 3.90 -19.38
N VAL A 1111 -3.05 3.20 -18.30
CA VAL A 1111 -1.75 3.32 -17.63
C VAL A 1111 -0.82 2.21 -18.09
N ASN A 1112 0.22 2.59 -18.83
CA ASN A 1112 1.34 1.72 -19.20
C ASN A 1112 2.62 2.53 -19.12
N TYR A 1113 3.50 2.19 -18.19
CA TYR A 1113 4.73 2.93 -17.99
C TYR A 1113 5.71 2.61 -19.13
N PRO A 1114 6.16 3.62 -19.89
CA PRO A 1114 7.04 3.39 -21.03
C PRO A 1114 8.40 2.85 -20.60
N ASP A 1115 8.88 3.30 -19.44
CA ASP A 1115 10.12 2.88 -18.81
C ASP A 1115 9.79 2.21 -17.46
N LYS A 1116 10.38 1.04 -17.21
CA LYS A 1116 10.09 0.26 -15.99
C LYS A 1116 11.16 0.42 -14.91
N GLU A 1117 12.27 1.07 -15.25
CA GLU A 1117 13.34 1.40 -14.31
C GLU A 1117 12.83 2.35 -13.22
N PRO A 1118 13.13 2.11 -11.93
CA PRO A 1118 12.56 2.86 -10.80
C PRO A 1118 12.58 4.39 -10.94
N ALA A 1119 13.70 4.97 -11.39
CA ALA A 1119 13.87 6.41 -11.54
C ALA A 1119 13.17 7.00 -12.77
N LYS A 1120 12.69 6.14 -13.69
CA LYS A 1120 11.96 6.50 -14.90
C LYS A 1120 10.51 6.05 -14.90
N ALA A 1121 10.07 5.31 -13.88
CA ALA A 1121 8.69 4.83 -13.71
C ALA A 1121 7.72 5.97 -13.38
N TYR A 1122 7.54 6.87 -14.35
CA TYR A 1122 6.68 8.04 -14.31
C TYR A 1122 6.01 8.22 -15.67
N ILE A 1123 4.72 8.55 -15.67
CA ILE A 1123 3.98 8.92 -16.87
C ILE A 1123 3.04 10.07 -16.52
N ASP A 1124 3.00 11.09 -17.37
CA ASP A 1124 2.08 12.21 -17.20
C ASP A 1124 0.70 11.85 -17.77
N ARG A 1125 -0.05 11.08 -16.99
CA ARG A 1125 -1.42 10.64 -17.30
C ARG A 1125 -2.33 10.84 -16.12
N MET A 1126 -3.58 11.19 -16.41
CA MET A 1126 -4.59 11.45 -15.40
C MET A 1126 -4.97 10.18 -14.63
N ALA A 1127 -4.99 9.02 -15.29
CA ALA A 1127 -5.24 7.74 -14.63
C ALA A 1127 -4.08 7.27 -13.73
N ALA A 1128 -2.86 7.81 -13.87
CA ALA A 1128 -1.66 7.32 -13.18
C ALA A 1128 -1.52 7.86 -11.74
N TYR A 1129 -2.44 7.48 -10.85
CA TYR A 1129 -2.48 7.96 -9.46
C TYR A 1129 -1.19 7.66 -8.68
N ALA A 1130 -0.48 6.58 -8.99
CA ALA A 1130 0.65 6.10 -8.22
C ALA A 1130 1.92 6.97 -8.43
N CYS A 1131 2.00 7.70 -9.55
CA CYS A 1131 3.13 8.57 -9.87
C CYS A 1131 2.75 10.04 -10.15
N ASN A 1132 1.51 10.31 -10.54
CA ASN A 1132 1.09 11.60 -11.07
C ASN A 1132 -0.09 12.25 -10.32
N GLU A 1133 -0.49 11.74 -9.16
CA GLU A 1133 -1.36 12.47 -8.23
C GLU A 1133 -0.65 13.70 -7.64
N VAL A 1134 -1.38 14.53 -6.90
CA VAL A 1134 -0.86 15.66 -6.10
C VAL A 1134 -1.32 15.50 -4.65
N ALA A 1135 -0.60 16.05 -3.67
CA ALA A 1135 -1.04 16.01 -2.28
C ALA A 1135 -0.53 17.19 -1.44
N ILE A 1136 -1.28 17.57 -0.40
CA ILE A 1136 -0.95 18.69 0.49
C ILE A 1136 0.37 18.50 1.24
N ASN A 1137 0.70 17.28 1.65
CA ASN A 1137 1.93 16.95 2.37
C ASN A 1137 3.15 17.01 1.46
N TRP A 1138 3.01 16.58 0.21
CA TRP A 1138 4.07 16.68 -0.81
C TRP A 1138 4.38 18.14 -1.09
N ASN A 1139 3.34 18.95 -1.24
CA ASN A 1139 3.47 20.36 -1.50
C ASN A 1139 3.99 21.15 -0.28
N ALA A 1140 3.68 20.72 0.95
CA ALA A 1140 4.22 21.33 2.18
C ALA A 1140 5.75 21.13 2.28
N ALA A 1141 6.26 19.96 1.90
CA ALA A 1141 7.70 19.71 1.83
C ALA A 1141 8.37 20.61 0.77
N LEU A 1142 7.73 20.78 -0.40
CA LEU A 1142 8.20 21.72 -1.43
C LEU A 1142 8.27 23.15 -0.93
N VAL A 1143 7.20 23.65 -0.29
CA VAL A 1143 7.16 25.00 0.30
C VAL A 1143 8.28 25.19 1.31
N PHE A 1144 8.50 24.23 2.22
CA PHE A 1144 9.58 24.32 3.20
C PHE A 1144 10.95 24.44 2.55
N VAL A 1145 11.26 23.54 1.61
CA VAL A 1145 12.61 23.46 1.03
C VAL A 1145 12.90 24.65 0.12
N LEU A 1146 11.93 25.06 -0.72
CA LEU A 1146 12.07 26.28 -1.53
C LEU A 1146 12.22 27.52 -0.64
N GLY A 1147 11.43 27.60 0.42
CA GLY A 1147 11.51 28.70 1.37
C GLY A 1147 12.87 28.79 2.07
N PHE A 1148 13.40 27.64 2.51
CA PHE A 1148 14.75 27.56 3.05
C PHE A 1148 15.80 28.03 2.03
N LEU A 1149 15.71 27.61 0.77
CA LEU A 1149 16.69 28.01 -0.24
C LEU A 1149 16.60 29.52 -0.56
N CYS A 1150 15.41 30.09 -0.71
CA CYS A 1150 15.24 31.54 -0.86
C CYS A 1150 15.86 32.31 0.33
N ALA A 1151 15.80 31.78 1.55
CA ALA A 1151 16.36 32.45 2.72
C ALA A 1151 17.88 32.29 2.91
N ASN A 1152 18.54 31.33 2.26
CA ASN A 1152 19.95 30.99 2.55
C ASN A 1152 20.85 30.80 1.32
N ALA A 1153 20.31 30.69 0.10
CA ALA A 1153 21.08 30.43 -1.13
C ALA A 1153 21.21 31.66 -2.06
N GLU A 1154 20.58 32.79 -1.70
CA GLU A 1154 20.70 34.09 -2.37
C GLU A 1154 22.15 34.63 -2.32
#